data_AF-A0AAX1NBE5-F1
#
_entry.id   AF-A0AAX1NBE5-F1
#
_cell.length_a   1.000
_cell.length_b   1.000
_cell.length_c   1.000
_cell.angle_alpha   90.00
_cell.angle_beta   90.00
_cell.angle_gamma   90.00
#
_symmetry.space_group_name_H-M   'P 1'
#
loop_
_entity.id
_entity.type
_entity.pdbx_description
1 polymer ?
#
loop_
_entity_poly.entity_id
_entity_poly.type
_entity_poly.pdbx_seq_one_letter_code
_entity_poly.pdbx_strand_id
1 'polypeptide(L)'
;MKKLKSILLLTTILCASTCFGQWVSINPGAGGQVQDVVCDPSTPGTLYLASDMEGVYKSTDNGESWHMTGQLAQNRVFAVAVNPSDPNHLTVGTFNGLNTSYDGGKTYHFVEKSIENTIASTRVDPHDNNIVFAGYGWRDDYNFLKFINIVKGGVPKYFVSKDKGKTWETIVLDQFQLEDRNIIDFVFHPKNKGEIYISMYGGILKTTNYGKDWKLFPYPKKQSGHRGLCISPDGSVLYGIFTEKGKNGLLYYTSTKNINWKLVDKGNGVALKPLKFWYPEVDVRSTENQHKLILSLEGDRNGLYEGTFNFEKGKLKDYSYQIIWQGQGDYDSGWDYAEPNPRYVHYTPKSWDRAIWSTTNQTIFEGEDQKGKYKWNNKYCIPHEEFKIHHFGKTFPTYSSRGTESTYTYDIAVADNYVIQGQADNGLVESWDGGKSWTNMFHRQGAIALSDVQSVEIAQMGDKKVVLAQATSGYGGHAKDGRIYYKILEHYSPKDQWHLLAGGPENKLGMPDGIYREIYADPHNPFRVYTFSSKYGLYVIDDLEKAIKNSDTYKGRLITGDDLKVIDGVKTIQVHPNDPNILYFTASRGDLGVFKGVKKGDEWTWNKILDGGDWDAELSVWANNGVTYMLYEGPTVKAELNNADYQILLSEDDGNTWKEIFTPQMAKEFRLEKNKSWYSYVESSYKFTSKGGIVGFDNKIIINYYNHRQQNGFGVFMGTIQANGEINWEDITGDLHFVGLTSSRIVKSTEGTFFYISTPGAGAWYRKLP
;
A
#
# COMPACT_ATOMS: atom_id res chain seq x y z
N MET A 1 37.19 -24.75 -48.72
CA MET A 1 37.50 -23.60 -47.84
C MET A 1 36.20 -23.03 -47.31
N LYS A 2 35.75 -23.51 -46.15
CA LYS A 2 35.67 -22.76 -44.87
C LYS A 2 34.82 -21.48 -44.95
N LYS A 3 33.59 -21.56 -44.41
CA LYS A 3 33.20 -20.82 -43.20
C LYS A 3 31.91 -21.39 -42.62
N LEU A 4 32.07 -22.12 -41.50
CA LEU A 4 31.03 -22.35 -40.50
C LEU A 4 30.41 -21.01 -40.11
N LYS A 5 29.07 -20.91 -40.15
CA LYS A 5 28.34 -19.94 -39.33
C LYS A 5 27.94 -20.67 -38.05
N SER A 6 28.71 -20.43 -36.99
CA SER A 6 28.34 -20.86 -35.64
C SER A 6 27.09 -20.10 -35.22
N ILE A 7 26.00 -20.84 -34.98
CA ILE A 7 24.83 -20.36 -34.27
C ILE A 7 25.23 -20.34 -32.80
N LEU A 8 25.48 -19.16 -32.24
CA LEU A 8 25.61 -18.97 -30.81
C LEU A 8 24.18 -18.93 -30.25
N LEU A 9 23.66 -20.10 -29.87
CA LEU A 9 22.44 -20.18 -29.07
C LEU A 9 22.84 -19.69 -27.67
N LEU A 10 22.60 -18.40 -27.38
CA LEU A 10 22.68 -17.89 -26.03
C LEU A 10 21.47 -18.47 -25.27
N THR A 11 21.62 -19.67 -24.73
CA THR A 11 20.79 -20.11 -23.61
C THR A 11 21.17 -19.23 -22.42
N THR A 12 20.47 -18.12 -22.25
CA THR A 12 20.43 -17.40 -20.98
C THR A 12 19.73 -18.30 -19.97
N ILE A 13 20.49 -19.22 -19.39
CA ILE A 13 20.19 -19.71 -18.05
C ILE A 13 20.47 -18.50 -17.15
N LEU A 14 19.45 -17.69 -16.91
CA LEU A 14 19.43 -16.82 -15.74
C LEU A 14 19.36 -17.75 -14.52
N CYS A 15 20.51 -18.30 -14.12
CA CYS A 15 20.74 -18.50 -12.70
C CYS A 15 20.71 -17.10 -12.13
N ALA A 16 19.60 -16.73 -11.47
CA ALA A 16 19.62 -15.64 -10.52
C ALA A 16 20.60 -16.05 -9.43
N SER A 17 21.88 -15.79 -9.64
CA SER A 17 22.87 -15.79 -8.59
C SER A 17 22.47 -14.66 -7.65
N THR A 18 21.64 -15.00 -6.65
CA THR A 18 21.37 -14.12 -5.53
C THR A 18 22.71 -13.87 -4.86
N CYS A 19 23.27 -12.69 -5.11
CA CYS A 19 24.43 -12.23 -4.38
C CYS A 19 24.06 -12.22 -2.89
N PHE A 20 24.94 -12.74 -2.04
CA PHE A 20 24.75 -12.67 -0.59
C PHE A 20 24.39 -11.23 -0.19
N GLY A 21 23.30 -11.07 0.58
CA GLY A 21 22.93 -9.80 1.19
C GLY A 21 22.03 -8.87 0.37
N GLN A 22 21.58 -9.23 -0.83
CA GLN A 22 20.59 -8.42 -1.58
C GLN A 22 19.15 -8.82 -1.24
N TRP A 23 18.26 -7.84 -1.11
CA TRP A 23 16.83 -8.07 -1.00
C TRP A 23 16.20 -8.29 -2.38
N VAL A 24 15.29 -9.26 -2.47
CA VAL A 24 14.57 -9.61 -3.70
C VAL A 24 13.08 -9.41 -3.48
N SER A 25 12.48 -8.48 -4.25
CA SER A 25 11.02 -8.32 -4.32
C SER A 25 10.41 -9.53 -5.01
N ILE A 26 9.36 -10.09 -4.40
CA ILE A 26 8.61 -11.24 -4.94
C ILE A 26 7.13 -10.85 -5.00
N ASN A 27 6.78 -9.98 -5.94
CA ASN A 27 5.47 -9.33 -5.98
C ASN A 27 4.84 -9.32 -7.38
N PRO A 28 3.50 -9.24 -7.45
CA PRO A 28 2.78 -9.25 -8.73
C PRO A 28 2.73 -7.90 -9.44
N GLY A 29 3.07 -6.80 -8.76
CA GLY A 29 3.03 -5.43 -9.30
C GLY A 29 1.94 -4.57 -8.68
N ALA A 30 2.27 -3.36 -8.23
CA ALA A 30 1.36 -2.41 -7.59
C ALA A 30 0.52 -3.06 -6.45
N GLY A 31 -0.81 -2.92 -6.46
CA GLY A 31 -1.72 -3.60 -5.52
C GLY A 31 -2.13 -2.80 -4.28
N GLY A 32 -1.66 -1.56 -4.16
CA GLY A 32 -2.10 -0.54 -3.21
C GLY A 32 -2.69 0.66 -3.93
N GLN A 33 -3.40 1.53 -3.22
CA GLN A 33 -4.09 2.66 -3.83
C GLN A 33 -3.10 3.63 -4.50
N VAL A 34 -3.20 3.77 -5.82
CA VAL A 34 -2.36 4.72 -6.57
C VAL A 34 -2.91 6.13 -6.41
N GLN A 35 -2.05 7.06 -6.03
CA GLN A 35 -2.45 8.46 -5.88
C GLN A 35 -2.46 9.17 -7.23
N ASP A 36 -1.36 9.12 -7.97
CA ASP A 36 -1.23 9.84 -9.23
C ASP A 36 -0.13 9.26 -10.13
N VAL A 37 -0.20 9.53 -11.43
CA VAL A 37 0.89 9.35 -12.39
C VAL A 37 1.07 10.62 -13.21
N VAL A 38 2.26 11.22 -13.09
CA VAL A 38 2.60 12.49 -13.70
C VAL A 38 3.64 12.30 -14.80
N CYS A 39 3.30 12.72 -16.02
CA CYS A 39 4.23 12.73 -17.14
C CYS A 39 5.24 13.88 -17.00
N ASP A 40 6.50 13.65 -17.34
CA ASP A 40 7.45 14.72 -17.59
C ASP A 40 7.06 15.44 -18.91
N PRO A 41 6.69 16.73 -18.86
CA PRO A 41 6.27 17.46 -20.04
C PRO A 41 7.41 17.76 -21.03
N SER A 42 8.67 17.62 -20.61
CA SER A 42 9.85 17.87 -21.45
C SER A 42 10.48 16.60 -22.01
N THR A 43 10.23 15.44 -21.39
CA THR A 43 10.88 14.16 -21.74
C THR A 43 9.86 13.05 -22.01
N PRO A 44 9.44 12.82 -23.26
CA PRO A 44 8.62 11.68 -23.67
C PRO A 44 9.09 10.34 -23.10
N GLY A 45 8.16 9.56 -22.56
CA GLY A 45 8.42 8.27 -21.89
C GLY A 45 8.87 8.37 -20.42
N THR A 46 9.11 9.56 -19.87
CA THR A 46 9.45 9.73 -18.45
C THR A 46 8.23 10.07 -17.60
N LEU A 47 7.97 9.27 -16.56
CA LEU A 47 6.82 9.43 -15.66
C LEU A 47 7.22 9.27 -14.20
N TYR A 48 6.41 9.84 -13.31
CA TYR A 48 6.51 9.68 -11.87
C TYR A 48 5.20 9.18 -11.30
N LEU A 49 5.24 8.13 -10.50
CA LEU A 49 4.11 7.54 -9.80
C LEU A 49 4.13 7.99 -8.34
N ALA A 50 3.01 8.50 -7.84
CA ALA A 50 2.79 8.79 -6.43
C ALA A 50 2.10 7.60 -5.74
N SER A 51 2.81 6.95 -4.82
CA SER A 51 2.27 5.93 -3.92
C SER A 51 1.84 6.55 -2.58
N ASP A 52 0.90 5.90 -1.89
CA ASP A 52 0.46 6.30 -0.56
C ASP A 52 1.27 5.67 0.59
N MET A 53 2.21 4.77 0.28
CA MET A 53 3.03 4.08 1.29
C MET A 53 4.52 3.99 0.96
N GLU A 54 4.93 3.89 -0.31
CA GLU A 54 6.34 3.69 -0.68
C GLU A 54 7.07 4.96 -1.13
N GLY A 55 6.35 6.03 -1.46
CA GLY A 55 6.93 7.28 -1.96
C GLY A 55 6.71 7.48 -3.45
N VAL A 56 7.76 7.91 -4.18
CA VAL A 56 7.69 8.16 -5.62
C VAL A 56 8.46 7.07 -6.37
N TYR A 57 7.84 6.51 -7.41
CA TYR A 57 8.55 5.72 -8.42
C TYR A 57 8.74 6.55 -9.69
N LYS A 58 9.76 6.21 -10.47
CA LYS A 58 10.06 6.80 -11.78
C LYS A 58 10.10 5.71 -12.84
N SER A 59 9.52 6.01 -14.00
CA SER A 59 9.73 5.26 -15.23
C SER A 59 10.38 6.17 -16.27
N THR A 60 11.21 5.61 -17.14
CA THR A 60 11.82 6.30 -18.29
C THR A 60 11.52 5.60 -19.61
N ASP A 61 10.66 4.59 -19.59
CA ASP A 61 10.29 3.72 -20.70
C ASP A 61 8.77 3.59 -20.85
N ASN A 62 8.04 4.67 -20.53
CA ASN A 62 6.59 4.76 -20.66
C ASN A 62 5.82 3.73 -19.81
N GLY A 63 6.28 3.52 -18.57
CA GLY A 63 5.68 2.61 -17.58
C GLY A 63 5.91 1.12 -17.88
N GLU A 64 6.86 0.77 -18.74
CA GLU A 64 7.22 -0.64 -18.94
C GLU A 64 8.05 -1.18 -17.76
N SER A 65 8.85 -0.31 -17.13
CA SER A 65 9.50 -0.55 -15.84
C SER A 65 9.44 0.68 -14.93
N TRP A 66 9.35 0.43 -13.62
CA TRP A 66 9.30 1.43 -12.56
C TRP A 66 10.43 1.20 -11.57
N HIS A 67 11.03 2.29 -11.10
CA HIS A 67 12.12 2.26 -10.14
C HIS A 67 11.86 3.25 -9.01
N MET A 68 12.14 2.84 -7.79
CA MET A 68 12.04 3.72 -6.63
C MET A 68 12.97 4.93 -6.79
N THR A 69 12.48 6.10 -6.39
CA THR A 69 13.29 7.34 -6.33
C THR A 69 14.01 7.47 -4.98
N GLY A 70 14.64 8.61 -4.72
CA GLY A 70 15.29 8.92 -3.46
C GLY A 70 14.31 8.90 -2.28
N GLN A 71 14.85 8.75 -1.06
CA GLN A 71 14.03 8.72 0.14
C GLN A 71 13.40 10.09 0.42
N LEU A 72 12.10 10.08 0.73
CA LEU A 72 11.35 11.25 1.16
C LEU A 72 11.37 11.37 2.68
N ALA A 73 11.01 12.56 3.19
CA ALA A 73 10.74 12.73 4.62
C ALA A 73 9.55 11.90 5.10
N GLN A 74 8.59 11.65 4.21
CA GLN A 74 7.38 10.89 4.47
C GLN A 74 6.89 10.30 3.13
N ASN A 75 6.47 9.03 3.14
CA ASN A 75 6.24 8.24 1.92
C ASN A 75 4.81 8.27 1.36
N ARG A 76 3.84 8.89 2.03
CA ARG A 76 2.49 9.10 1.50
C ARG A 76 2.48 10.33 0.61
N VAL A 77 2.57 10.10 -0.68
CA VAL A 77 2.69 11.16 -1.70
C VAL A 77 1.31 11.47 -2.26
N PHE A 78 0.96 12.76 -2.28
CA PHE A 78 -0.31 13.20 -2.86
C PHE A 78 -0.15 13.93 -4.19
N ALA A 79 1.00 14.56 -4.44
CA ALA A 79 1.23 15.33 -5.65
C ALA A 79 2.70 15.34 -6.05
N VAL A 80 2.94 15.27 -7.36
CA VAL A 80 4.27 15.47 -7.97
C VAL A 80 4.12 16.54 -9.05
N ALA A 81 5.06 17.47 -9.13
CA ALA A 81 5.19 18.41 -10.23
C ALA A 81 6.60 18.37 -10.81
N VAL A 82 6.69 18.18 -12.13
CA VAL A 82 7.93 18.26 -12.89
C VAL A 82 8.05 19.66 -13.50
N ASN A 83 9.21 20.29 -13.36
CA ASN A 83 9.42 21.60 -13.98
C ASN A 83 9.61 21.44 -15.51
N PRO A 84 8.78 22.08 -16.34
CA PRO A 84 8.83 21.89 -17.78
C PRO A 84 10.08 22.48 -18.46
N SER A 85 10.80 23.39 -17.78
CA SER A 85 12.09 23.93 -18.26
C SER A 85 13.31 23.17 -17.74
N ASP A 86 13.11 22.29 -16.75
CA ASP A 86 14.19 21.60 -16.04
C ASP A 86 13.67 20.27 -15.46
N PRO A 87 13.75 19.15 -16.20
CA PRO A 87 13.21 17.86 -15.76
C PRO A 87 13.90 17.28 -14.53
N ASN A 88 15.03 17.85 -14.09
CA ASN A 88 15.67 17.46 -12.84
C ASN A 88 15.01 18.11 -11.61
N HIS A 89 14.24 19.19 -11.81
CA HIS A 89 13.56 19.87 -10.72
C HIS A 89 12.16 19.30 -10.49
N LEU A 90 11.98 18.64 -9.35
CA LEU A 90 10.71 18.07 -8.91
C LEU A 90 10.24 18.74 -7.62
N THR A 91 8.93 18.91 -7.49
CA THR A 91 8.28 19.24 -6.22
C THR A 91 7.32 18.12 -5.85
N VAL A 92 7.40 17.63 -4.62
CA VAL A 92 6.62 16.47 -4.13
C VAL A 92 5.88 16.85 -2.86
N GLY A 93 4.56 16.87 -2.94
CA GLY A 93 3.67 17.07 -1.80
C GLY A 93 3.36 15.74 -1.12
N THR A 94 3.59 15.67 0.19
CA THR A 94 3.42 14.48 1.01
C THR A 94 2.47 14.74 2.17
N PHE A 95 2.17 13.69 2.94
CA PHE A 95 1.32 13.79 4.11
C PHE A 95 1.93 14.66 5.23
N ASN A 96 3.25 14.77 5.32
CA ASN A 96 3.91 15.55 6.37
C ASN A 96 4.70 16.76 5.86
N GLY A 97 4.49 17.18 4.61
CA GLY A 97 5.14 18.37 4.07
C GLY A 97 5.54 18.27 2.61
N LEU A 98 6.37 19.20 2.20
CA LEU A 98 6.85 19.40 0.85
C LEU A 98 8.30 18.97 0.72
N ASN A 99 8.63 18.34 -0.40
CA ASN A 99 10.00 17.97 -0.76
C ASN A 99 10.34 18.57 -2.12
N THR A 100 11.61 18.93 -2.32
CA THR A 100 12.14 19.40 -3.62
C THR A 100 13.33 18.55 -4.03
N SER A 101 13.40 18.16 -5.31
CA SER A 101 14.56 17.50 -5.90
C SER A 101 15.15 18.38 -6.99
N TYR A 102 16.47 18.32 -7.17
CA TYR A 102 17.21 19.02 -8.23
C TYR A 102 18.03 18.08 -9.13
N ASP A 103 17.83 16.76 -8.98
CA ASP A 103 18.58 15.72 -9.68
C ASP A 103 17.65 14.64 -10.29
N GLY A 104 16.40 15.01 -10.55
CA GLY A 104 15.41 14.16 -11.21
C GLY A 104 14.86 13.06 -10.31
N GLY A 105 14.80 13.33 -9.00
CA GLY A 105 14.28 12.44 -7.96
C GLY A 105 15.32 11.50 -7.36
N LYS A 106 16.62 11.66 -7.61
CA LYS A 106 17.62 10.78 -6.97
C LYS A 106 17.78 11.12 -5.49
N THR A 107 17.67 12.40 -5.14
CA THR A 107 17.65 12.90 -3.77
C THR A 107 16.56 13.96 -3.59
N TYR A 108 16.10 14.11 -2.34
CA TYR A 108 15.07 15.07 -1.96
C TYR A 108 15.53 15.92 -0.77
N HIS A 109 15.20 17.20 -0.84
CA HIS A 109 15.34 18.16 0.25
C HIS A 109 13.97 18.46 0.85
N PHE A 110 13.80 18.19 2.14
CA PHE A 110 12.57 18.52 2.84
C PHE A 110 12.47 20.03 3.10
N VAL A 111 11.28 20.59 2.91
CA VAL A 111 11.01 22.01 3.19
C VAL A 111 10.53 22.11 4.63
N GLU A 112 11.44 22.37 5.58
CA GLU A 112 11.15 22.34 7.02
C GLU A 112 9.94 23.18 7.46
N LYS A 113 9.72 24.35 6.83
CA LYS A 113 8.56 25.21 7.12
C LYS A 113 7.20 24.57 6.79
N SER A 114 7.20 23.45 6.06
CA SER A 114 6.02 22.68 5.70
C SER A 114 5.81 21.45 6.56
N ILE A 115 6.62 21.22 7.61
CA ILE A 115 6.41 20.12 8.56
C ILE A 115 5.00 20.17 9.16
N GLU A 116 4.37 19.01 9.35
CA GLU A 116 2.97 18.89 9.81
C GLU A 116 1.94 19.56 8.89
N ASN A 117 2.33 19.85 7.65
CA ASN A 117 1.42 20.36 6.62
C ASN A 117 1.24 19.35 5.49
N THR A 118 0.08 18.71 5.40
CA THR A 118 -0.30 17.89 4.24
C THR A 118 -0.33 18.73 2.96
N ILE A 119 0.40 18.31 1.92
CA ILE A 119 0.43 19.00 0.63
C ILE A 119 -0.10 18.05 -0.45
N ALA A 120 -1.25 18.38 -1.06
CA ALA A 120 -1.88 17.55 -2.10
C ALA A 120 -2.02 18.22 -3.47
N SER A 121 -1.48 19.42 -3.63
CA SER A 121 -1.42 20.07 -4.94
C SER A 121 -0.09 20.79 -5.06
N THR A 122 0.61 20.58 -6.16
CA THR A 122 1.76 21.40 -6.54
C THR A 122 1.77 21.63 -8.04
N ARG A 123 2.09 22.87 -8.44
CA ARG A 123 2.04 23.33 -9.82
C ARG A 123 3.15 24.35 -10.08
N VAL A 124 3.80 24.21 -11.23
CA VAL A 124 4.76 25.19 -11.74
C VAL A 124 4.01 26.18 -12.63
N ASP A 125 4.26 27.48 -12.45
CA ASP A 125 3.64 28.50 -13.30
C ASP A 125 4.08 28.30 -14.77
N PRO A 126 3.14 28.14 -15.72
CA PRO A 126 3.48 27.97 -17.13
C PRO A 126 4.12 29.21 -17.78
N HIS A 127 3.98 30.41 -17.18
CA HIS A 127 4.55 31.66 -17.69
C HIS A 127 5.94 31.98 -17.12
N ASP A 128 6.29 31.40 -15.98
CA ASP A 128 7.57 31.57 -15.31
C ASP A 128 7.88 30.33 -14.48
N ASN A 129 8.67 29.42 -15.04
CA ASN A 129 8.92 28.14 -14.40
C ASN A 129 9.84 28.23 -13.15
N ASN A 130 10.20 29.44 -12.69
CA ASN A 130 10.78 29.64 -11.36
C ASN A 130 9.74 29.68 -10.26
N ILE A 131 8.48 29.97 -10.61
CA ILE A 131 7.40 30.12 -9.65
C ILE A 131 6.70 28.78 -9.47
N VAL A 132 6.62 28.31 -8.22
CA VAL A 132 5.98 27.05 -7.85
C VAL A 132 5.00 27.30 -6.71
N PHE A 133 3.80 26.77 -6.85
CA PHE A 133 2.77 26.79 -5.81
C PHE A 133 2.62 25.38 -5.22
N ALA A 134 2.36 25.31 -3.92
CA ALA A 134 2.10 24.06 -3.20
C ALA A 134 1.00 24.27 -2.15
N GLY A 135 -0.11 23.53 -2.26
CA GLY A 135 -1.35 23.79 -1.53
C GLY A 135 -1.58 22.79 -0.41
N TYR A 136 -2.05 23.31 0.73
CA TYR A 136 -2.44 22.50 1.87
C TYR A 136 -3.72 21.71 1.57
N GLY A 137 -3.59 20.39 1.45
CA GLY A 137 -4.66 19.50 1.02
C GLY A 137 -4.28 18.03 1.21
N TRP A 138 -5.24 17.13 1.00
CA TRP A 138 -5.09 15.71 1.33
C TRP A 138 -5.92 14.78 0.44
N ARG A 139 -6.27 15.22 -0.78
CA ARG A 139 -7.13 14.47 -1.72
C ARG A 139 -8.40 13.95 -1.02
N ASP A 140 -8.57 12.64 -0.90
CA ASP A 140 -9.66 11.94 -0.22
C ASP A 140 -9.28 11.32 1.16
N ASP A 141 -8.04 11.48 1.61
CA ASP A 141 -7.43 10.86 2.81
C ASP A 141 -7.83 11.54 4.15
N TYR A 142 -9.10 11.92 4.29
CA TYR A 142 -9.63 12.58 5.50
C TYR A 142 -9.42 11.75 6.77
N ASN A 143 -9.42 10.42 6.66
CA ASN A 143 -9.25 9.51 7.81
C ASN A 143 -7.84 9.55 8.40
N PHE A 144 -6.85 10.01 7.64
CA PHE A 144 -5.47 10.06 8.08
C PHE A 144 -5.13 11.35 8.83
N LEU A 145 -5.88 12.45 8.61
CA LEU A 145 -5.59 13.77 9.20
C LEU A 145 -5.42 13.75 10.73
N LYS A 146 -6.12 12.84 11.42
CA LYS A 146 -6.01 12.62 12.88
C LYS A 146 -4.60 12.23 13.33
N PHE A 147 -3.77 11.62 12.48
CA PHE A 147 -2.42 11.16 12.84
C PHE A 147 -1.41 12.30 12.97
N ILE A 148 -1.73 13.48 12.42
CA ILE A 148 -0.93 14.71 12.50
C ILE A 148 -1.76 15.89 13.01
N ASN A 149 -2.84 15.60 13.74
CA ASN A 149 -3.69 16.60 14.41
C ASN A 149 -4.25 17.70 13.49
N ILE A 150 -4.48 17.38 12.21
CA ILE A 150 -5.09 18.31 11.27
C ILE A 150 -6.61 18.20 11.35
N VAL A 151 -7.28 19.35 11.46
CA VAL A 151 -8.73 19.47 11.25
C VAL A 151 -9.01 20.02 9.85
N LYS A 152 -10.08 19.51 9.23
CA LYS A 152 -10.46 19.86 7.85
C LYS A 152 -10.90 21.30 7.67
N GLY A 153 -11.48 21.93 8.69
CA GLY A 153 -11.92 23.33 8.64
C GLY A 153 -10.78 24.30 8.97
N GLY A 154 -10.98 25.57 8.67
CA GLY A 154 -10.07 26.65 9.03
C GLY A 154 -9.70 27.58 7.88
N VAL A 155 -8.63 28.33 8.12
CA VAL A 155 -8.05 29.26 7.16
C VAL A 155 -7.28 28.48 6.08
N PRO A 156 -7.54 28.74 4.78
CA PRO A 156 -6.73 28.21 3.68
C PRO A 156 -5.30 28.73 3.73
N LYS A 157 -4.34 27.86 3.44
CA LYS A 157 -2.91 28.19 3.39
C LYS A 157 -2.23 27.48 2.24
N TYR A 158 -1.22 28.11 1.66
CA TYR A 158 -0.38 27.51 0.63
C TYR A 158 1.05 28.05 0.72
N PHE A 159 1.97 27.37 0.06
CA PHE A 159 3.37 27.76 -0.06
C PHE A 159 3.63 28.22 -1.49
N VAL A 160 4.47 29.25 -1.63
CA VAL A 160 4.94 29.73 -2.92
C VAL A 160 6.46 29.87 -2.92
N SER A 161 7.09 29.39 -3.97
CA SER A 161 8.49 29.65 -4.28
C SER A 161 8.56 30.53 -5.52
N LYS A 162 9.56 31.41 -5.58
CA LYS A 162 9.87 32.28 -6.73
C LYS A 162 11.25 31.96 -7.35
N ASP A 163 11.89 30.88 -6.88
CA ASP A 163 13.28 30.54 -7.16
C ASP A 163 13.48 29.03 -7.39
N LYS A 164 12.49 28.36 -7.99
CA LYS A 164 12.49 26.91 -8.26
C LYS A 164 12.64 26.09 -6.97
N GLY A 165 11.81 26.34 -5.98
CA GLY A 165 11.74 25.54 -4.76
C GLY A 165 12.93 25.68 -3.81
N LYS A 166 13.87 26.61 -4.06
CA LYS A 166 15.03 26.85 -3.17
C LYS A 166 14.59 27.52 -1.87
N THR A 167 13.68 28.49 -1.97
CA THR A 167 13.05 29.13 -0.82
C THR A 167 11.54 29.14 -0.96
N TRP A 168 10.85 29.05 0.18
CA TRP A 168 9.39 28.98 0.26
C TRP A 168 8.83 30.02 1.23
N GLU A 169 7.79 30.70 0.78
CA GLU A 169 6.97 31.66 1.52
C GLU A 169 5.62 31.02 1.83
N THR A 170 5.17 31.10 3.08
CA THR A 170 3.83 30.63 3.49
C THR A 170 2.83 31.77 3.32
N ILE A 171 1.77 31.53 2.57
CA ILE A 171 0.66 32.46 2.41
C ILE A 171 -0.53 31.91 3.18
N VAL A 172 -1.00 32.72 4.14
CA VAL A 172 -2.19 32.44 4.95
C VAL A 172 -3.30 33.39 4.52
N LEU A 173 -4.49 32.87 4.21
CA LEU A 173 -5.60 33.65 3.69
C LEU A 173 -6.63 33.94 4.78
N ASP A 174 -6.21 34.65 5.84
CA ASP A 174 -6.99 34.91 7.07
C ASP A 174 -8.35 35.59 6.84
N GLN A 175 -8.55 36.21 5.67
CA GLN A 175 -9.85 36.76 5.25
C GLN A 175 -10.90 35.68 4.91
N PHE A 176 -10.53 34.39 4.87
CA PHE A 176 -11.44 33.28 4.62
C PHE A 176 -11.41 32.26 5.77
N GLN A 177 -12.60 31.83 6.18
CA GLN A 177 -12.80 30.74 7.14
C GLN A 177 -13.71 29.70 6.48
N LEU A 178 -13.18 28.52 6.19
CA LEU A 178 -13.90 27.46 5.48
C LEU A 178 -14.24 26.29 6.41
N GLU A 179 -15.38 25.64 6.17
CA GLU A 179 -15.71 24.36 6.83
C GLU A 179 -14.79 23.21 6.39
N ASP A 180 -14.28 23.31 5.17
CA ASP A 180 -13.29 22.40 4.60
C ASP A 180 -12.33 23.19 3.70
N ARG A 181 -11.07 23.25 4.12
CA ARG A 181 -9.99 24.01 3.44
C ARG A 181 -9.09 23.14 2.55
N ASN A 182 -9.50 21.90 2.25
CA ASN A 182 -8.76 21.01 1.39
C ASN A 182 -8.52 21.64 0.01
N ILE A 183 -7.27 22.04 -0.29
CA ILE A 183 -6.88 22.53 -1.61
C ILE A 183 -6.73 21.33 -2.55
N ILE A 184 -7.51 21.36 -3.62
CA ILE A 184 -7.58 20.32 -4.65
C ILE A 184 -6.57 20.63 -5.76
N ASP A 185 -6.54 21.87 -6.26
CA ASP A 185 -5.60 22.25 -7.31
C ASP A 185 -5.39 23.78 -7.44
N PHE A 186 -4.31 24.17 -8.11
CA PHE A 186 -4.09 25.51 -8.66
C PHE A 186 -4.24 25.48 -10.18
N VAL A 187 -5.10 26.35 -10.72
CA VAL A 187 -5.32 26.48 -12.16
C VAL A 187 -4.79 27.83 -12.63
N PHE A 188 -3.71 27.80 -13.42
CA PHE A 188 -3.12 29.00 -14.01
C PHE A 188 -3.83 29.36 -15.32
N HIS A 189 -4.16 30.64 -15.51
CA HIS A 189 -4.70 31.07 -16.78
C HIS A 189 -3.62 30.98 -17.88
N PRO A 190 -3.82 30.23 -18.97
CA PRO A 190 -2.75 29.90 -19.92
C PRO A 190 -2.27 31.10 -20.75
N LYS A 191 -3.03 32.21 -20.75
CA LYS A 191 -2.71 33.44 -21.51
C LYS A 191 -2.53 34.70 -20.66
N ASN A 192 -2.96 34.68 -19.39
CA ASN A 192 -3.02 35.88 -18.55
C ASN A 192 -2.07 35.68 -17.37
N LYS A 193 -0.88 36.26 -17.47
CA LYS A 193 0.16 36.17 -16.45
C LYS A 193 -0.38 36.68 -15.10
N GLY A 194 -0.21 35.90 -14.04
CA GLY A 194 -0.66 36.25 -12.68
C GLY A 194 -2.13 35.98 -12.37
N GLU A 195 -2.93 35.53 -13.34
CA GLU A 195 -4.30 35.06 -13.11
C GLU A 195 -4.30 33.58 -12.74
N ILE A 196 -4.71 33.29 -11.50
CA ILE A 196 -4.64 31.95 -10.89
C ILE A 196 -5.94 31.70 -10.12
N TYR A 197 -6.41 30.47 -10.17
CA TYR A 197 -7.53 29.98 -9.39
C TYR A 197 -7.03 28.95 -8.37
N ILE A 198 -7.52 29.01 -7.14
CA ILE A 198 -7.40 27.93 -6.17
C ILE A 198 -8.74 27.20 -6.13
N SER A 199 -8.72 25.92 -6.48
CA SER A 199 -9.83 24.99 -6.31
C SER A 199 -9.73 24.33 -4.93
N MET A 200 -10.74 24.53 -4.08
CA MET A 200 -10.84 23.89 -2.76
C MET A 200 -12.20 23.21 -2.60
N TYR A 201 -12.31 22.30 -1.62
CA TYR A 201 -13.61 21.75 -1.26
C TYR A 201 -14.62 22.84 -0.89
N GLY A 202 -14.22 23.82 -0.08
CA GLY A 202 -15.05 24.95 0.34
C GLY A 202 -15.32 26.03 -0.72
N GLY A 203 -14.85 25.87 -1.97
CA GLY A 203 -15.12 26.80 -3.07
C GLY A 203 -13.90 27.15 -3.92
N ILE A 204 -14.00 28.26 -4.66
CA ILE A 204 -12.96 28.71 -5.60
C ILE A 204 -12.49 30.11 -5.19
N LEU A 205 -11.17 30.31 -5.14
CA LEU A 205 -10.59 31.65 -5.03
C LEU A 205 -9.90 32.03 -6.35
N LYS A 206 -9.87 33.32 -6.65
CA LYS A 206 -9.18 33.88 -7.82
C LYS A 206 -8.26 35.02 -7.41
N THR A 207 -7.09 35.06 -8.06
CA THR A 207 -6.18 36.21 -8.07
C THR A 207 -5.90 36.63 -9.52
N THR A 208 -5.42 37.86 -9.72
CA THR A 208 -4.96 38.39 -11.01
C THR A 208 -3.56 38.99 -10.92
N ASN A 209 -2.90 38.83 -9.77
CA ASN A 209 -1.62 39.47 -9.46
C ASN A 209 -0.70 38.56 -8.64
N TYR A 210 -0.66 37.28 -8.99
CA TYR A 210 0.21 36.29 -8.35
C TYR A 210 -0.06 36.08 -6.85
N GLY A 211 -1.32 36.17 -6.46
CA GLY A 211 -1.75 35.88 -5.09
C GLY A 211 -1.48 37.00 -4.10
N LYS A 212 -1.18 38.23 -4.56
CA LYS A 212 -1.11 39.41 -3.67
C LYS A 212 -2.47 39.72 -3.04
N ASP A 213 -3.54 39.55 -3.80
CA ASP A 213 -4.90 39.48 -3.27
C ASP A 213 -5.70 38.32 -3.86
N TRP A 214 -6.58 37.77 -3.03
CA TRP A 214 -7.48 36.68 -3.37
C TRP A 214 -8.92 37.09 -3.12
N LYS A 215 -9.79 36.73 -4.06
CA LYS A 215 -11.24 36.99 -3.98
C LYS A 215 -12.01 35.69 -4.17
N LEU A 216 -13.15 35.58 -3.49
CA LEU A 216 -14.08 34.49 -3.74
C LEU A 216 -14.56 34.55 -5.20
N PHE A 217 -14.43 33.44 -5.90
CA PHE A 217 -14.92 33.31 -7.26
C PHE A 217 -16.37 32.79 -7.23
N PRO A 218 -17.31 33.41 -7.96
CA PRO A 218 -18.70 33.00 -7.94
C PRO A 218 -18.88 31.53 -8.36
N TYR A 219 -19.72 30.78 -7.65
CA TYR A 219 -20.09 29.39 -7.96
C TYR A 219 -21.62 29.18 -7.83
N PRO A 220 -22.19 28.05 -8.30
CA PRO A 220 -23.64 27.87 -8.29
C PRO A 220 -24.24 27.84 -6.86
N LYS A 221 -25.24 28.68 -6.59
CA LYS A 221 -25.77 28.97 -5.22
C LYS A 221 -26.28 27.76 -4.42
N LYS A 222 -26.71 26.69 -5.07
CA LYS A 222 -27.25 25.48 -4.39
C LYS A 222 -26.14 24.50 -3.94
N GLN A 223 -24.90 24.77 -4.30
CA GLN A 223 -23.77 23.87 -4.10
C GLN A 223 -23.05 24.24 -2.80
N SER A 224 -22.66 23.23 -2.02
CA SER A 224 -21.91 23.37 -0.76
C SER A 224 -20.49 22.83 -0.85
N GLY A 225 -20.15 22.13 -1.94
CA GLY A 225 -18.80 21.63 -2.18
C GLY A 225 -18.35 21.82 -3.63
N HIS A 226 -17.03 21.83 -3.82
CA HIS A 226 -16.35 21.90 -5.11
C HIS A 226 -15.26 20.84 -5.17
N ARG A 227 -15.10 20.17 -6.32
CA ARG A 227 -14.27 18.95 -6.43
C ARG A 227 -13.19 18.99 -7.50
N GLY A 228 -12.84 20.18 -7.97
CA GLY A 228 -11.84 20.35 -9.02
C GLY A 228 -12.32 21.32 -10.09
N LEU A 229 -11.35 22.02 -10.65
CA LEU A 229 -11.50 23.05 -11.66
C LEU A 229 -10.45 22.82 -12.74
N CYS A 230 -10.79 23.06 -14.00
CA CYS A 230 -9.81 23.18 -15.08
C CYS A 230 -10.22 24.26 -16.07
N ILE A 231 -9.26 24.69 -16.89
CA ILE A 231 -9.41 25.78 -17.84
C ILE A 231 -9.03 25.32 -19.25
N SER A 232 -9.74 25.80 -20.26
CA SER A 232 -9.42 25.52 -21.66
C SER A 232 -8.04 26.13 -22.05
N PRO A 233 -7.31 25.56 -23.04
CA PRO A 233 -5.97 26.03 -23.42
C PRO A 233 -5.92 27.49 -23.91
N ASP A 234 -7.04 28.01 -24.42
CA ASP A 234 -7.19 29.42 -24.82
C ASP A 234 -7.54 30.36 -23.64
N GLY A 235 -7.88 29.79 -22.47
CA GLY A 235 -8.28 30.52 -21.27
C GLY A 235 -9.75 31.00 -21.28
N SER A 236 -10.56 30.62 -22.27
CA SER A 236 -11.89 31.20 -22.45
C SER A 236 -12.99 30.54 -21.62
N VAL A 237 -12.81 29.29 -21.21
CA VAL A 237 -13.80 28.46 -20.52
C VAL A 237 -13.20 27.78 -19.29
N LEU A 238 -13.94 27.81 -18.18
CA LEU A 238 -13.70 27.00 -16.99
C LEU A 238 -14.71 25.86 -16.91
N TYR A 239 -14.23 24.71 -16.48
CA TYR A 239 -15.04 23.55 -16.11
C TYR A 239 -14.82 23.24 -14.64
N GLY A 240 -15.89 22.97 -13.90
CA GLY A 240 -15.82 22.71 -12.47
C GLY A 240 -16.85 21.69 -12.03
N ILE A 241 -16.48 20.88 -11.04
CA ILE A 241 -17.39 19.90 -10.44
C ILE A 241 -17.90 20.45 -9.12
N PHE A 242 -19.21 20.45 -8.94
CA PHE A 242 -19.87 20.98 -7.75
C PHE A 242 -20.82 19.97 -7.12
N THR A 243 -20.95 20.02 -5.78
CA THR A 243 -21.79 19.11 -4.99
C THR A 243 -22.80 19.88 -4.14
N GLU A 244 -24.04 19.41 -4.06
CA GLU A 244 -25.09 20.04 -3.23
C GLU A 244 -24.93 19.66 -1.75
N LYS A 245 -24.66 18.37 -1.46
CA LYS A 245 -24.25 17.83 -0.17
C LYS A 245 -23.43 16.54 -0.38
N GLY A 246 -22.32 16.40 0.34
CA GLY A 246 -21.44 15.23 0.22
C GLY A 246 -20.55 15.25 -1.03
N LYS A 247 -20.15 14.05 -1.47
CA LYS A 247 -19.09 13.86 -2.47
C LYS A 247 -19.58 13.66 -3.92
N ASN A 248 -20.87 13.43 -4.11
CA ASN A 248 -21.48 13.25 -5.43
C ASN A 248 -21.69 14.62 -6.09
N GLY A 249 -21.21 14.77 -7.31
CA GLY A 249 -21.20 16.05 -8.02
C GLY A 249 -21.41 15.89 -9.52
N LEU A 250 -21.72 17.00 -10.16
CA LEU A 250 -21.86 17.06 -11.62
C LEU A 250 -20.99 18.18 -12.20
N LEU A 251 -20.70 18.04 -13.48
CA LEU A 251 -19.90 18.98 -14.25
C LEU A 251 -20.70 20.22 -14.62
N TYR A 252 -20.11 21.38 -14.36
CA TYR A 252 -20.57 22.68 -14.81
C TYR A 252 -19.49 23.33 -15.68
N TYR A 253 -19.89 24.23 -16.57
CA TYR A 253 -18.97 25.09 -17.30
C TYR A 253 -19.38 26.56 -17.21
N THR A 254 -18.42 27.47 -17.38
CA THR A 254 -18.65 28.92 -17.50
C THR A 254 -17.61 29.57 -18.41
N SER A 255 -17.95 30.69 -19.06
CA SER A 255 -16.93 31.56 -19.66
C SER A 255 -16.14 32.26 -18.56
N THR A 256 -14.85 32.51 -18.79
CA THR A 256 -13.98 33.30 -17.89
C THR A 256 -14.28 34.81 -17.92
N LYS A 257 -14.84 35.32 -19.02
CA LYS A 257 -15.21 36.74 -19.17
C LYS A 257 -16.56 37.08 -18.54
N ASN A 258 -17.55 36.20 -18.73
CA ASN A 258 -18.91 36.38 -18.24
C ASN A 258 -19.34 35.16 -17.41
N ILE A 259 -19.18 35.26 -16.10
CA ILE A 259 -19.41 34.13 -15.19
C ILE A 259 -20.91 33.79 -15.15
N ASN A 260 -21.25 32.62 -15.68
CA ASN A 260 -22.59 32.05 -15.64
C ASN A 260 -22.47 30.51 -15.74
N TRP A 261 -22.35 29.86 -14.59
CA TRP A 261 -22.20 28.41 -14.51
C TRP A 261 -23.44 27.69 -15.01
N LYS A 262 -23.25 26.78 -15.96
CA LYS A 262 -24.30 25.94 -16.52
C LYS A 262 -23.97 24.48 -16.31
N LEU A 263 -24.94 23.74 -15.79
CA LEU A 263 -24.89 22.29 -15.68
C LEU A 263 -24.85 21.68 -17.09
N VAL A 264 -23.96 20.72 -17.29
CA VAL A 264 -23.76 20.04 -18.59
C VAL A 264 -23.82 18.53 -18.42
N ASP A 265 -24.87 18.00 -17.80
CA ASP A 265 -25.02 16.57 -17.51
C ASP A 265 -25.78 15.78 -18.59
N LYS A 266 -26.56 16.46 -19.44
CA LYS A 266 -27.52 15.87 -20.39
C LYS A 266 -27.17 16.14 -21.85
N GLY A 267 -25.90 16.01 -22.20
CA GLY A 267 -25.44 16.12 -23.60
C GLY A 267 -25.90 14.94 -24.46
N ASN A 268 -25.46 14.92 -25.71
CA ASN A 268 -25.61 13.76 -26.58
C ASN A 268 -24.77 12.57 -26.04
N GLY A 269 -25.09 11.34 -26.45
CA GLY A 269 -24.39 10.15 -25.99
C GLY A 269 -24.82 9.73 -24.58
N VAL A 270 -23.87 9.48 -23.68
CA VAL A 270 -24.16 9.02 -22.31
C VAL A 270 -24.47 10.21 -21.41
N ALA A 271 -25.59 10.17 -20.69
CA ALA A 271 -25.88 11.16 -19.65
C ALA A 271 -24.99 10.93 -18.42
N LEU A 272 -24.44 12.02 -17.86
CA LEU A 272 -23.70 11.94 -16.61
C LEU A 272 -24.67 11.76 -15.45
N LYS A 273 -24.43 10.72 -14.65
CA LYS A 273 -25.12 10.50 -13.37
C LYS A 273 -24.39 11.26 -12.26
N PRO A 274 -25.05 11.64 -11.15
CA PRO A 274 -24.38 12.28 -10.02
C PRO A 274 -23.50 11.27 -9.25
N LEU A 275 -22.37 10.92 -9.85
CA LEU A 275 -21.29 10.13 -9.26
C LEU A 275 -20.35 11.05 -8.47
N LYS A 276 -19.39 10.47 -7.77
CA LYS A 276 -18.31 11.19 -7.08
C LYS A 276 -17.24 11.67 -8.05
N PHE A 277 -17.66 12.41 -9.08
CA PHE A 277 -16.72 13.04 -10.00
C PHE A 277 -15.82 14.03 -9.26
N TRP A 278 -14.55 14.07 -9.65
CA TRP A 278 -13.57 15.06 -9.19
C TRP A 278 -12.50 15.29 -10.28
N TYR A 279 -11.55 16.22 -10.05
CA TYR A 279 -10.45 16.56 -10.96
C TYR A 279 -10.80 16.47 -12.46
N PRO A 280 -11.63 17.40 -12.99
CA PRO A 280 -11.86 17.44 -14.42
C PRO A 280 -10.60 17.94 -15.12
N GLU A 281 -10.29 17.44 -16.31
CA GLU A 281 -9.14 17.91 -17.09
C GLU A 281 -9.51 18.14 -18.56
N VAL A 282 -9.16 19.32 -19.08
CA VAL A 282 -9.27 19.62 -20.52
C VAL A 282 -7.95 19.24 -21.21
N ASP A 283 -8.05 18.55 -22.35
CA ASP A 283 -6.88 18.22 -23.16
C ASP A 283 -6.16 19.50 -23.62
N VAL A 284 -4.85 19.56 -23.39
CA VAL A 284 -3.96 20.64 -23.83
C VAL A 284 -3.97 20.86 -25.35
N ARG A 285 -4.45 19.88 -26.12
CA ARG A 285 -4.63 19.93 -27.58
C ARG A 285 -5.97 20.53 -28.02
N SER A 286 -6.88 20.78 -27.08
CA SER A 286 -8.18 21.40 -27.36
C SER A 286 -8.03 22.78 -28.03
N THR A 287 -8.99 23.12 -28.89
CA THR A 287 -9.03 24.39 -29.63
C THR A 287 -10.16 25.27 -29.09
N GLU A 288 -10.15 26.57 -29.42
CA GLU A 288 -11.24 27.51 -29.06
C GLU A 288 -12.66 27.05 -29.48
N ASN A 289 -12.76 26.19 -30.50
CA ASN A 289 -14.04 25.72 -31.04
C ASN A 289 -14.40 24.30 -30.58
N GLN A 290 -13.46 23.55 -30.00
CA GLN A 290 -13.73 22.21 -29.52
C GLN A 290 -12.82 21.83 -28.36
N HIS A 291 -13.42 21.47 -27.23
CA HIS A 291 -12.73 20.97 -26.04
C HIS A 291 -12.98 19.47 -25.85
N LYS A 292 -11.91 18.74 -25.52
CA LYS A 292 -11.95 17.37 -25.01
C LYS A 292 -11.69 17.38 -23.52
N LEU A 293 -12.52 16.71 -22.73
CA LEU A 293 -12.47 16.76 -21.27
C LEU A 293 -12.66 15.38 -20.65
N ILE A 294 -11.76 14.97 -19.76
CA ILE A 294 -11.87 13.72 -19.00
C ILE A 294 -12.33 13.99 -17.57
N LEU A 295 -13.01 13.01 -16.98
CA LEU A 295 -13.56 13.08 -15.63
C LEU A 295 -13.10 11.88 -14.80
N SER A 296 -12.39 12.15 -13.69
CA SER A 296 -12.02 11.12 -12.71
C SER A 296 -13.15 10.87 -11.70
N LEU A 297 -13.05 9.74 -10.99
CA LEU A 297 -14.03 9.30 -9.99
C LEU A 297 -13.35 9.01 -8.66
N GLU A 298 -13.94 9.43 -7.55
CA GLU A 298 -13.51 9.01 -6.22
C GLU A 298 -14.36 7.84 -5.73
N GLY A 299 -13.80 6.62 -5.72
CA GLY A 299 -14.43 5.46 -5.08
C GLY A 299 -15.46 4.73 -5.95
N ASP A 300 -16.19 5.44 -6.81
CA ASP A 300 -17.16 4.82 -7.73
C ASP A 300 -16.44 4.04 -8.84
N ARG A 301 -16.85 2.78 -9.07
CA ARG A 301 -16.39 1.94 -10.18
C ARG A 301 -17.40 2.02 -11.33
N ASN A 302 -17.26 3.04 -12.18
CA ASN A 302 -18.14 3.24 -13.34
C ASN A 302 -17.41 3.59 -14.63
N GLY A 303 -16.11 3.27 -14.69
CA GLY A 303 -15.31 3.56 -15.87
C GLY A 303 -14.86 5.02 -15.97
N LEU A 304 -14.31 5.37 -17.13
CA LEU A 304 -13.79 6.69 -17.44
C LEU A 304 -14.63 7.38 -18.53
N TYR A 305 -14.95 8.65 -18.32
CA TYR A 305 -15.72 9.47 -19.25
C TYR A 305 -14.84 10.46 -20.00
N GLU A 306 -15.07 10.63 -21.29
CA GLU A 306 -14.56 11.73 -22.11
C GLU A 306 -15.74 12.53 -22.70
N GLY A 307 -15.77 13.83 -22.40
CA GLY A 307 -16.69 14.81 -22.98
C GLY A 307 -16.07 15.53 -24.17
N THR A 308 -16.89 15.82 -25.18
CA THR A 308 -16.57 16.70 -26.30
C THR A 308 -17.51 17.90 -26.26
N PHE A 309 -16.97 19.12 -26.25
CA PHE A 309 -17.74 20.36 -26.14
C PHE A 309 -17.45 21.23 -27.36
N ASN A 310 -18.46 21.51 -28.18
CA ASN A 310 -18.33 22.28 -29.40
C ASN A 310 -18.82 23.71 -29.20
N PHE A 311 -18.00 24.68 -29.59
CA PHE A 311 -18.29 26.11 -29.44
C PHE A 311 -18.44 26.77 -30.80
N GLU A 312 -19.36 27.71 -30.88
CA GLU A 312 -19.56 28.57 -32.04
C GLU A 312 -19.69 30.02 -31.56
N LYS A 313 -18.81 30.91 -32.05
CA LYS A 313 -18.78 32.33 -31.66
C LYS A 313 -18.72 32.51 -30.13
N GLY A 314 -17.92 31.69 -29.45
CA GLY A 314 -17.72 31.73 -28.00
C GLY A 314 -18.91 31.24 -27.15
N LYS A 315 -19.91 30.60 -27.77
CA LYS A 315 -21.04 29.97 -27.07
C LYS A 315 -21.02 28.47 -27.28
N LEU A 316 -21.29 27.70 -26.22
CA LEU A 316 -21.45 26.26 -26.32
C LEU A 316 -22.66 25.95 -27.21
N LYS A 317 -22.40 25.25 -28.31
CA LYS A 317 -23.39 24.83 -29.30
C LYS A 317 -24.02 23.50 -28.91
N ASP A 318 -23.16 22.51 -28.67
CA ASP A 318 -23.52 21.16 -28.27
C ASP A 318 -22.36 20.50 -27.52
N TYR A 319 -22.67 19.39 -26.85
CA TYR A 319 -21.68 18.56 -26.18
C TYR A 319 -22.15 17.11 -26.11
N SER A 320 -21.21 16.19 -25.99
CA SER A 320 -21.48 14.76 -25.88
C SER A 320 -20.52 14.07 -24.92
N TYR A 321 -20.96 13.00 -24.25
CA TYR A 321 -20.08 12.14 -23.46
C TYR A 321 -20.03 10.73 -23.99
N GLN A 322 -18.85 10.13 -23.87
CA GLN A 322 -18.59 8.73 -24.10
C GLN A 322 -17.90 8.12 -22.89
N ILE A 323 -18.22 6.86 -22.59
CA ILE A 323 -17.42 6.05 -21.68
C ILE A 323 -16.29 5.45 -22.52
N ILE A 324 -15.05 5.82 -22.20
CA ILE A 324 -13.86 5.43 -22.95
C ILE A 324 -13.09 4.27 -22.31
N TRP A 325 -13.47 3.90 -21.08
CA TRP A 325 -12.93 2.74 -20.37
C TRP A 325 -14.00 2.17 -19.43
N GLN A 326 -14.32 0.88 -19.56
CA GLN A 326 -15.28 0.18 -18.71
C GLN A 326 -15.10 -1.33 -18.86
N GLY A 327 -15.47 -2.11 -17.85
CA GLY A 327 -15.36 -3.57 -17.88
C GLY A 327 -13.92 -4.06 -17.70
N GLN A 328 -13.74 -5.39 -17.76
CA GLN A 328 -12.42 -6.05 -17.73
C GLN A 328 -12.20 -7.00 -18.92
N GLY A 329 -12.96 -6.84 -20.01
CA GLY A 329 -12.99 -7.80 -21.13
C GLY A 329 -12.12 -7.45 -22.33
N ASP A 330 -11.85 -6.15 -22.55
CA ASP A 330 -11.28 -5.65 -23.81
C ASP A 330 -9.79 -5.28 -23.71
N TYR A 331 -9.16 -5.57 -22.56
CA TYR A 331 -7.74 -5.30 -22.29
C TYR A 331 -7.20 -6.27 -21.25
N ASP A 332 -5.87 -6.35 -21.15
CA ASP A 332 -5.21 -7.10 -20.07
C ASP A 332 -5.42 -6.38 -18.73
N SER A 333 -6.31 -6.89 -17.88
CA SER A 333 -6.56 -6.32 -16.56
C SER A 333 -5.41 -6.54 -15.58
N GLY A 334 -4.47 -7.44 -15.89
CA GLY A 334 -3.48 -7.92 -14.95
C GLY A 334 -4.07 -8.84 -13.88
N TRP A 335 -3.33 -9.01 -12.78
CA TRP A 335 -3.73 -9.87 -11.66
C TRP A 335 -4.85 -9.25 -10.80
N ASP A 336 -4.95 -7.92 -10.71
CA ASP A 336 -6.05 -7.23 -10.05
C ASP A 336 -7.26 -7.10 -10.99
N TYR A 337 -8.08 -8.15 -11.01
CA TYR A 337 -9.32 -8.19 -11.78
C TYR A 337 -10.41 -7.30 -11.13
N ALA A 338 -10.44 -6.01 -11.50
CA ALA A 338 -11.38 -5.02 -10.96
C ALA A 338 -11.93 -4.06 -12.03
N GLU A 339 -13.19 -3.64 -11.88
CA GLU A 339 -13.82 -2.59 -12.70
C GLU A 339 -13.11 -1.25 -12.49
N PRO A 340 -12.81 -0.46 -13.53
CA PRO A 340 -12.07 0.78 -13.35
C PRO A 340 -12.75 1.77 -12.40
N ASN A 341 -11.99 2.19 -11.38
CA ASN A 341 -12.21 3.39 -10.58
C ASN A 341 -11.04 4.36 -10.89
N PRO A 342 -11.21 5.23 -11.91
CA PRO A 342 -10.17 6.13 -12.36
C PRO A 342 -10.03 7.32 -11.40
N ARG A 343 -9.41 7.08 -10.24
CA ARG A 343 -9.22 8.11 -9.19
C ARG A 343 -8.25 9.23 -9.56
N TYR A 344 -7.42 9.02 -10.57
CA TYR A 344 -6.68 10.07 -11.25
C TYR A 344 -6.78 9.82 -12.76
N VAL A 345 -6.73 10.90 -13.54
CA VAL A 345 -6.77 10.87 -14.99
C VAL A 345 -5.96 12.04 -15.52
N HIS A 346 -5.04 11.78 -16.45
CA HIS A 346 -4.25 12.83 -17.07
C HIS A 346 -4.10 12.57 -18.55
N TYR A 347 -4.35 13.58 -19.38
CA TYR A 347 -3.85 13.58 -20.73
C TYR A 347 -2.34 13.74 -20.71
N THR A 348 -1.68 12.99 -21.58
CA THR A 348 -0.27 13.24 -21.90
C THR A 348 0.01 14.69 -22.32
N PRO A 349 1.18 15.26 -21.95
CA PRO A 349 1.61 16.58 -22.38
C PRO A 349 1.64 16.72 -23.90
N LYS A 350 1.53 17.95 -24.43
CA LYS A 350 1.49 18.21 -25.89
C LYS A 350 2.74 17.73 -26.66
N SER A 351 3.87 17.63 -25.97
CA SER A 351 5.15 17.11 -26.47
C SER A 351 5.16 15.59 -26.71
N TRP A 352 4.15 14.88 -26.20
CA TRP A 352 3.98 13.44 -26.36
C TRP A 352 2.89 13.12 -27.39
N ASP A 353 2.83 11.88 -27.85
CA ASP A 353 1.65 11.36 -28.51
C ASP A 353 0.45 11.38 -27.54
N ARG A 354 -0.75 11.58 -28.08
CA ARG A 354 -1.97 11.70 -27.28
C ARG A 354 -2.31 10.33 -26.66
N ALA A 355 -2.21 10.25 -25.35
CA ALA A 355 -2.72 9.15 -24.53
C ALA A 355 -3.30 9.67 -23.21
N ILE A 356 -3.94 8.78 -22.45
CA ILE A 356 -4.47 9.04 -21.10
C ILE A 356 -3.78 8.09 -20.11
N TRP A 357 -3.28 8.62 -18.99
CA TRP A 357 -2.83 7.82 -17.85
C TRP A 357 -3.92 7.76 -16.78
N SER A 358 -4.23 6.56 -16.31
CA SER A 358 -5.25 6.34 -15.28
C SER A 358 -5.07 4.99 -14.56
N THR A 359 -6.05 4.59 -13.75
CA THR A 359 -5.98 3.44 -12.86
C THR A 359 -7.33 2.73 -12.72
N THR A 360 -7.31 1.45 -12.38
CA THR A 360 -8.49 0.75 -11.87
C THR A 360 -8.72 0.96 -10.37
N ASN A 361 -7.75 1.54 -9.67
CA ASN A 361 -7.70 2.05 -8.28
C ASN A 361 -6.30 1.77 -7.71
N GLN A 362 -5.88 0.50 -7.82
CA GLN A 362 -4.61 -0.04 -7.27
C GLN A 362 -3.55 -0.29 -8.36
N THR A 363 -3.82 0.14 -9.58
CA THR A 363 -3.08 -0.27 -10.78
C THR A 363 -2.65 0.94 -11.61
N ILE A 364 -1.92 0.69 -12.70
CA ILE A 364 -1.42 1.73 -13.59
C ILE A 364 -1.74 1.32 -15.03
N PHE A 365 -2.41 2.21 -15.76
CA PHE A 365 -2.85 1.98 -17.12
C PHE A 365 -2.61 3.19 -18.02
N GLU A 366 -2.28 2.90 -19.27
CA GLU A 366 -2.21 3.87 -20.36
C GLU A 366 -3.30 3.56 -21.39
N GLY A 367 -4.18 4.51 -21.68
CA GLY A 367 -5.09 4.49 -22.81
C GLY A 367 -4.46 5.19 -24.00
N GLU A 368 -3.91 4.42 -24.95
CA GLU A 368 -3.36 4.91 -26.21
C GLU A 368 -4.50 5.38 -27.12
N ASP A 369 -4.46 6.63 -27.61
CA ASP A 369 -5.50 7.16 -28.50
C ASP A 369 -5.39 6.59 -29.92
N GLN A 370 -6.46 5.92 -30.34
CA GLN A 370 -6.68 5.39 -31.68
C GLN A 370 -7.85 6.12 -32.36
N LYS A 371 -7.68 7.43 -32.58
CA LYS A 371 -8.66 8.32 -33.24
C LYS A 371 -10.00 8.39 -32.48
N GLY A 372 -9.94 8.60 -31.17
CA GLY A 372 -11.10 8.74 -30.29
C GLY A 372 -11.61 7.44 -29.68
N LYS A 373 -10.96 6.30 -29.99
CA LYS A 373 -11.07 5.04 -29.25
C LYS A 373 -9.76 4.82 -28.50
N TYR A 374 -9.80 4.15 -27.35
CA TYR A 374 -8.61 3.94 -26.54
C TYR A 374 -8.24 2.46 -26.46
N LYS A 375 -6.97 2.16 -26.71
CA LYS A 375 -6.39 0.85 -26.40
C LYS A 375 -5.74 0.93 -25.02
N TRP A 376 -6.32 0.24 -24.05
CA TRP A 376 -5.83 0.23 -22.68
C TRP A 376 -4.70 -0.79 -22.51
N ASN A 377 -3.55 -0.32 -22.05
CA ASN A 377 -2.34 -1.10 -21.87
C ASN A 377 -2.01 -1.21 -20.38
N ASN A 378 -1.75 -2.44 -19.93
CA ASN A 378 -1.30 -2.75 -18.57
C ASN A 378 0.14 -2.24 -18.34
N LYS A 379 0.30 -1.33 -17.38
CA LYS A 379 1.59 -0.69 -17.02
C LYS A 379 2.04 -0.97 -15.60
N TYR A 380 1.46 -2.00 -14.95
CA TYR A 380 1.82 -2.35 -13.57
C TYR A 380 2.33 -3.78 -13.39
N CYS A 381 1.95 -4.71 -14.27
CA CYS A 381 2.41 -6.09 -14.20
C CYS A 381 2.65 -6.72 -15.59
N ILE A 382 3.31 -7.89 -15.61
CA ILE A 382 3.73 -8.63 -16.80
C ILE A 382 3.11 -10.03 -16.74
N PRO A 383 2.36 -10.49 -17.76
CA PRO A 383 1.76 -11.83 -17.78
C PRO A 383 2.80 -12.94 -18.03
N HIS A 384 2.56 -14.09 -17.41
CA HIS A 384 3.33 -15.33 -17.54
C HIS A 384 2.39 -16.51 -17.86
N GLU A 385 2.70 -17.24 -18.93
CA GLU A 385 1.81 -18.30 -19.46
C GLU A 385 2.11 -19.69 -18.89
N GLU A 386 3.14 -19.83 -18.04
CA GLU A 386 3.57 -21.09 -17.44
C GLU A 386 2.48 -21.70 -16.56
N PHE A 387 1.86 -20.87 -15.70
CA PHE A 387 0.77 -21.26 -14.82
C PHE A 387 -0.52 -20.58 -15.26
N LYS A 388 -1.48 -21.40 -15.72
CA LYS A 388 -2.80 -20.93 -16.16
C LYS A 388 -3.87 -21.26 -15.14
N ILE A 389 -4.66 -20.25 -14.80
CA ILE A 389 -5.75 -20.36 -13.85
C ILE A 389 -7.07 -20.40 -14.62
N HIS A 390 -7.81 -21.49 -14.44
CA HIS A 390 -9.17 -21.60 -14.97
C HIS A 390 -10.16 -21.19 -13.88
N HIS A 391 -10.78 -20.02 -14.02
CA HIS A 391 -11.72 -19.50 -13.02
C HIS A 391 -12.86 -18.72 -13.68
N PHE A 392 -14.09 -18.85 -13.18
CA PHE A 392 -15.30 -18.25 -13.76
C PHE A 392 -15.45 -18.45 -15.29
N GLY A 393 -15.06 -19.61 -15.81
CA GLY A 393 -15.14 -19.92 -17.24
C GLY A 393 -14.13 -19.16 -18.12
N LYS A 394 -13.16 -18.48 -17.52
CA LYS A 394 -12.05 -17.80 -18.19
C LYS A 394 -10.72 -18.44 -17.81
N THR A 395 -9.71 -18.18 -18.64
CA THR A 395 -8.32 -18.58 -18.35
C THR A 395 -7.49 -17.32 -18.13
N PHE A 396 -6.76 -17.29 -17.03
CA PHE A 396 -5.89 -16.17 -16.64
C PHE A 396 -4.44 -16.65 -16.55
N PRO A 397 -3.46 -15.86 -17.00
CA PRO A 397 -2.06 -16.10 -16.70
C PRO A 397 -1.75 -15.72 -15.24
N THR A 398 -0.54 -16.06 -14.78
CA THR A 398 0.06 -15.43 -13.60
C THR A 398 0.78 -14.14 -14.00
N TYR A 399 1.13 -13.29 -13.03
CA TYR A 399 1.75 -11.98 -13.30
C TYR A 399 2.93 -11.67 -12.38
N SER A 400 3.95 -11.00 -12.91
CA SER A 400 5.06 -10.43 -12.14
C SER A 400 5.03 -8.90 -12.16
N SER A 401 5.65 -8.29 -11.15
CA SER A 401 5.76 -6.83 -11.06
C SER A 401 6.52 -6.20 -12.23
N ARG A 402 6.13 -4.96 -12.58
CA ARG A 402 6.94 -4.03 -13.40
C ARG A 402 7.89 -3.15 -12.56
N GLY A 403 8.11 -3.50 -11.29
CA GLY A 403 9.01 -2.80 -10.38
C GLY A 403 8.33 -1.95 -9.30
N THR A 404 7.02 -2.12 -9.10
CA THR A 404 6.29 -1.52 -7.97
C THR A 404 5.63 -2.58 -7.10
N GLU A 405 5.55 -2.33 -5.80
CA GLU A 405 4.83 -3.16 -4.84
C GLU A 405 4.21 -2.27 -3.76
N SER A 406 2.89 -2.34 -3.61
CA SER A 406 2.13 -1.45 -2.73
C SER A 406 1.06 -2.20 -1.92
N THR A 407 1.18 -3.53 -1.79
CA THR A 407 0.22 -4.35 -1.06
C THR A 407 0.53 -4.41 0.43
N TYR A 408 -0.47 -4.19 1.29
CA TYR A 408 -0.38 -4.57 2.71
C TYR A 408 -0.43 -6.10 2.82
N THR A 409 0.70 -6.71 3.13
CA THR A 409 0.82 -8.16 3.29
C THR A 409 0.94 -8.48 4.77
N TYR A 410 0.02 -9.28 5.31
CA TYR A 410 0.03 -9.67 6.72
C TYR A 410 1.05 -10.74 7.01
N ASP A 411 1.07 -11.78 6.18
CA ASP A 411 1.89 -12.95 6.39
C ASP A 411 2.27 -13.62 5.06
N ILE A 412 3.30 -14.46 5.09
CA ILE A 412 3.83 -15.17 3.93
C ILE A 412 4.16 -16.61 4.32
N ALA A 413 3.87 -17.58 3.45
CA ALA A 413 4.25 -18.98 3.66
C ALA A 413 4.85 -19.58 2.37
N VAL A 414 5.81 -20.51 2.55
CA VAL A 414 6.60 -21.11 1.45
C VAL A 414 6.63 -22.62 1.61
N ALA A 415 6.33 -23.33 0.53
CA ALA A 415 6.39 -24.79 0.44
C ALA A 415 6.93 -25.20 -0.94
N ASP A 416 8.22 -25.55 -1.00
CA ASP A 416 8.92 -25.88 -2.25
C ASP A 416 8.83 -24.72 -3.26
N ASN A 417 8.18 -24.91 -4.40
CA ASN A 417 7.93 -23.85 -5.40
C ASN A 417 6.65 -23.04 -5.12
N TYR A 418 5.81 -23.47 -4.19
CA TYR A 418 4.59 -22.75 -3.83
C TYR A 418 4.92 -21.64 -2.83
N VAL A 419 4.42 -20.43 -3.11
CA VAL A 419 4.48 -19.29 -2.19
C VAL A 419 3.11 -18.66 -2.09
N ILE A 420 2.68 -18.29 -0.89
CA ILE A 420 1.46 -17.54 -0.66
C ILE A 420 1.75 -16.31 0.18
N GLN A 421 1.15 -15.20 -0.23
CA GLN A 421 1.03 -13.98 0.56
C GLN A 421 -0.43 -13.85 1.03
N GLY A 422 -0.62 -13.71 2.34
CA GLY A 422 -1.90 -13.30 2.92
C GLY A 422 -1.99 -11.78 2.94
N GLN A 423 -2.90 -11.20 2.17
CA GLN A 423 -2.97 -9.74 1.99
C GLN A 423 -4.31 -9.14 2.46
N ALA A 424 -4.26 -7.85 2.80
CA ALA A 424 -5.45 -7.00 2.88
C ALA A 424 -5.89 -6.61 1.46
N ASP A 425 -7.20 -6.44 1.26
CA ASP A 425 -7.88 -6.11 -0.01
C ASP A 425 -7.77 -7.17 -1.13
N ASN A 426 -6.59 -7.78 -1.28
CA ASN A 426 -6.22 -8.65 -2.38
C ASN A 426 -6.36 -10.15 -2.04
N GLY A 427 -6.51 -10.47 -0.75
CA GLY A 427 -6.82 -11.81 -0.27
C GLY A 427 -5.67 -12.81 -0.42
N LEU A 428 -6.01 -13.96 -1.01
CA LEU A 428 -5.10 -15.08 -1.27
C LEU A 428 -4.27 -14.79 -2.52
N VAL A 429 -3.01 -14.37 -2.36
CA VAL A 429 -2.09 -14.10 -3.49
C VAL A 429 -1.07 -15.23 -3.58
N GLU A 430 -1.17 -16.04 -4.62
CA GLU A 430 -0.49 -17.34 -4.75
C GLU A 430 0.48 -17.36 -5.93
N SER A 431 1.58 -18.09 -5.76
CA SER A 431 2.61 -18.34 -6.76
C SER A 431 3.01 -19.83 -6.75
N TRP A 432 3.37 -20.34 -7.92
CA TRP A 432 3.84 -21.73 -8.13
C TRP A 432 5.23 -21.79 -8.78
N ASP A 433 5.94 -20.66 -8.85
CA ASP A 433 7.28 -20.54 -9.47
C ASP A 433 8.32 -19.94 -8.51
N GLY A 434 8.08 -20.10 -7.20
CA GLY A 434 8.95 -19.56 -6.15
C GLY A 434 8.79 -18.04 -5.95
N GLY A 435 7.63 -17.48 -6.30
CA GLY A 435 7.32 -16.06 -6.10
C GLY A 435 7.70 -15.14 -7.27
N LYS A 436 7.97 -15.69 -8.46
CA LYS A 436 8.30 -14.90 -9.66
C LYS A 436 7.03 -14.34 -10.31
N SER A 437 5.97 -15.12 -10.38
CA SER A 437 4.67 -14.71 -10.89
C SER A 437 3.53 -15.22 -10.01
N TRP A 438 2.41 -14.50 -10.03
CA TRP A 438 1.34 -14.66 -9.05
C TRP A 438 -0.05 -14.56 -9.66
N THR A 439 -1.04 -15.01 -8.89
CA THR A 439 -2.46 -14.74 -9.13
C THR A 439 -3.18 -14.57 -7.80
N ASN A 440 -4.32 -13.89 -7.81
CA ASN A 440 -5.24 -13.92 -6.67
C ASN A 440 -6.65 -14.40 -7.05
N MET A 441 -6.82 -15.01 -8.23
CA MET A 441 -8.15 -15.30 -8.75
C MET A 441 -8.99 -16.20 -7.83
N PHE A 442 -8.36 -17.11 -7.09
CA PHE A 442 -9.05 -18.03 -6.18
C PHE A 442 -9.66 -17.36 -4.95
N HIS A 443 -9.27 -16.13 -4.59
CA HIS A 443 -9.96 -15.44 -3.49
C HIS A 443 -11.40 -15.07 -3.86
N ARG A 444 -11.74 -14.99 -5.16
CA ARG A 444 -13.08 -14.66 -5.65
C ARG A 444 -13.92 -15.93 -5.73
N GLN A 445 -14.83 -16.14 -4.79
CA GLN A 445 -15.68 -17.35 -4.67
C GLN A 445 -17.12 -17.12 -5.20
N GLY A 446 -17.27 -16.22 -6.18
CA GLY A 446 -18.55 -15.85 -6.79
C GLY A 446 -19.20 -14.68 -6.06
N ALA A 447 -20.07 -14.97 -5.09
CA ALA A 447 -20.78 -13.93 -4.32
C ALA A 447 -19.91 -13.29 -3.22
N ILE A 448 -18.77 -13.89 -2.89
CA ILE A 448 -17.89 -13.48 -1.81
C ILE A 448 -16.47 -13.38 -2.35
N ALA A 449 -15.76 -12.32 -1.99
CA ALA A 449 -14.31 -12.20 -2.15
C ALA A 449 -13.65 -12.43 -0.79
N LEU A 450 -12.74 -13.38 -0.70
CA LEU A 450 -11.88 -13.62 0.46
C LEU A 450 -10.72 -12.59 0.46
N SER A 451 -11.08 -11.32 0.51
CA SER A 451 -10.19 -10.17 0.30
C SER A 451 -9.27 -9.85 1.48
N ASP A 452 -9.45 -10.48 2.64
CA ASP A 452 -8.63 -10.26 3.84
C ASP A 452 -8.08 -11.59 4.36
N VAL A 453 -6.74 -11.73 4.36
CA VAL A 453 -6.04 -12.96 4.78
C VAL A 453 -4.90 -12.60 5.74
N GLN A 454 -5.11 -12.76 7.04
CA GLN A 454 -4.19 -12.26 8.07
C GLN A 454 -3.11 -13.25 8.50
N SER A 455 -3.31 -14.54 8.26
CA SER A 455 -2.37 -15.59 8.65
C SER A 455 -2.40 -16.73 7.63
N VAL A 456 -1.21 -17.21 7.26
CA VAL A 456 -1.02 -18.35 6.36
C VAL A 456 0.02 -19.30 6.95
N GLU A 457 -0.17 -20.60 6.84
CA GLU A 457 0.75 -21.57 7.43
C GLU A 457 0.86 -22.85 6.58
N ILE A 458 2.01 -23.53 6.66
CA ILE A 458 2.22 -24.84 6.06
C ILE A 458 2.21 -25.92 7.15
N ALA A 459 1.16 -26.75 7.13
CA ALA A 459 1.04 -27.95 7.93
C ALA A 459 1.28 -29.21 7.07
N GLN A 460 1.05 -30.38 7.64
CA GLN A 460 1.14 -31.66 6.93
C GLN A 460 -0.15 -32.48 7.04
N MET A 461 -0.33 -33.40 6.09
CA MET A 461 -1.33 -34.46 6.11
C MET A 461 -0.72 -35.70 5.44
N GLY A 462 -0.37 -36.72 6.25
CA GLY A 462 0.47 -37.82 5.77
C GLY A 462 1.80 -37.31 5.23
N ASP A 463 2.10 -37.63 3.97
CA ASP A 463 3.28 -37.17 3.24
C ASP A 463 3.07 -35.85 2.47
N LYS A 464 1.86 -35.31 2.48
CA LYS A 464 1.48 -34.10 1.73
C LYS A 464 1.61 -32.85 2.59
N LYS A 465 2.02 -31.75 1.96
CA LYS A 465 1.94 -30.41 2.55
C LYS A 465 0.52 -29.84 2.41
N VAL A 466 0.05 -29.17 3.45
CA VAL A 466 -1.26 -28.52 3.47
C VAL A 466 -1.05 -27.04 3.82
N VAL A 467 -1.48 -26.16 2.92
CA VAL A 467 -1.53 -24.73 3.16
C VAL A 467 -2.80 -24.42 3.95
N LEU A 468 -2.67 -23.67 5.02
CA LEU A 468 -3.78 -23.13 5.80
C LEU A 468 -3.81 -21.62 5.65
N ALA A 469 -5.00 -21.04 5.61
CA ALA A 469 -5.16 -19.59 5.56
C ALA A 469 -6.37 -19.17 6.38
N GLN A 470 -6.20 -18.17 7.25
CA GLN A 470 -7.35 -17.41 7.73
C GLN A 470 -7.78 -16.50 6.59
N ALA A 471 -8.99 -16.67 6.05
CA ALA A 471 -9.42 -15.92 4.87
C ALA A 471 -10.90 -15.52 4.97
N THR A 472 -11.21 -14.24 4.79
CA THR A 472 -12.59 -13.74 4.85
C THR A 472 -12.79 -12.55 3.92
N SER A 473 -14.04 -12.10 3.79
CA SER A 473 -14.34 -10.83 3.14
C SER A 473 -14.08 -9.65 4.06
N GLY A 474 -13.65 -8.54 3.47
CA GLY A 474 -13.25 -7.34 4.20
C GLY A 474 -12.24 -6.54 3.39
N TYR A 475 -12.41 -5.23 3.32
CA TYR A 475 -11.48 -4.33 2.63
C TYR A 475 -10.90 -3.33 3.65
N GLY A 476 -9.70 -2.82 3.41
CA GLY A 476 -8.98 -1.92 4.30
C GLY A 476 -8.56 -2.57 5.62
N GLY A 477 -8.33 -3.88 5.63
CA GLY A 477 -7.96 -4.63 6.83
C GLY A 477 -9.12 -4.92 7.79
N HIS A 478 -10.36 -4.82 7.31
CA HIS A 478 -11.57 -5.02 8.10
C HIS A 478 -12.20 -6.40 7.83
N ALA A 479 -11.48 -7.46 8.22
CA ALA A 479 -11.99 -8.83 8.24
C ALA A 479 -13.36 -8.92 8.94
N LYS A 480 -14.34 -9.58 8.29
CA LYS A 480 -15.71 -9.68 8.83
C LYS A 480 -15.91 -10.84 9.79
N ASP A 481 -15.31 -12.00 9.52
CA ASP A 481 -15.44 -13.21 10.32
C ASP A 481 -14.17 -14.08 10.23
N GLY A 482 -13.99 -14.99 11.19
CA GLY A 482 -12.91 -15.94 11.24
C GLY A 482 -13.29 -17.20 10.48
N ARG A 483 -12.52 -17.54 9.46
CA ARG A 483 -12.64 -18.80 8.70
C ARG A 483 -11.24 -19.32 8.41
N ILE A 484 -11.03 -20.61 8.58
CA ILE A 484 -9.79 -21.28 8.20
C ILE A 484 -10.07 -22.08 6.94
N TYR A 485 -9.34 -21.78 5.88
CA TYR A 485 -9.33 -22.53 4.64
C TYR A 485 -8.08 -23.40 4.57
N TYR A 486 -8.16 -24.50 3.83
CA TYR A 486 -7.03 -25.35 3.53
C TYR A 486 -6.91 -25.62 2.03
N LYS A 487 -5.67 -25.86 1.58
CA LYS A 487 -5.33 -26.34 0.25
C LYS A 487 -4.27 -27.43 0.38
N ILE A 488 -4.56 -28.61 -0.18
CA ILE A 488 -3.60 -29.70 -0.22
C ILE A 488 -2.71 -29.50 -1.46
N LEU A 489 -1.39 -29.45 -1.28
CA LEU A 489 -0.43 -29.30 -2.38
C LEU A 489 -0.16 -30.67 -3.00
N GLU A 490 -1.08 -31.15 -3.84
CA GLU A 490 -0.93 -32.43 -4.54
C GLU A 490 -0.14 -32.27 -5.85
N HIS A 491 -0.38 -31.16 -6.53
CA HIS A 491 0.19 -30.90 -7.85
C HIS A 491 1.20 -29.75 -7.84
N TYR A 492 1.24 -28.94 -6.78
CA TYR A 492 2.04 -27.72 -6.70
C TYR A 492 1.75 -26.80 -7.89
N SER A 493 0.46 -26.67 -8.21
CA SER A 493 -0.03 -25.94 -9.38
C SER A 493 -1.43 -25.36 -9.13
N PRO A 494 -1.96 -24.50 -10.02
CA PRO A 494 -3.33 -23.98 -9.93
C PRO A 494 -4.45 -25.03 -9.88
N LYS A 495 -4.14 -26.32 -10.10
CA LYS A 495 -5.11 -27.41 -9.95
C LYS A 495 -5.51 -27.64 -8.49
N ASP A 496 -4.63 -27.32 -7.54
CA ASP A 496 -4.88 -27.49 -6.12
C ASP A 496 -5.93 -26.47 -5.63
N GLN A 497 -6.98 -26.94 -4.96
CA GLN A 497 -8.16 -26.14 -4.62
C GLN A 497 -8.24 -25.77 -3.14
N TRP A 498 -8.87 -24.61 -2.87
CA TRP A 498 -9.18 -24.17 -1.52
C TRP A 498 -10.50 -24.76 -1.03
N HIS A 499 -10.51 -25.16 0.24
CA HIS A 499 -11.68 -25.71 0.92
C HIS A 499 -11.82 -25.11 2.32
N LEU A 500 -13.05 -24.85 2.76
CA LEU A 500 -13.29 -24.38 4.12
C LEU A 500 -13.07 -25.51 5.14
N LEU A 501 -12.14 -25.31 6.06
CA LEU A 501 -11.83 -26.22 7.18
C LEU A 501 -12.72 -25.95 8.39
N ALA A 502 -12.66 -24.73 8.93
CA ALA A 502 -13.21 -24.39 10.25
C ALA A 502 -13.71 -22.93 10.33
N GLY A 503 -14.49 -22.62 11.36
CA GLY A 503 -15.02 -21.28 11.61
C GLY A 503 -16.23 -20.93 10.75
N GLY A 504 -16.36 -19.64 10.42
CA GLY A 504 -17.54 -19.06 9.78
C GLY A 504 -18.74 -18.98 10.73
N PRO A 505 -19.82 -18.29 10.33
CA PRO A 505 -21.05 -18.16 11.12
C PRO A 505 -21.71 -19.51 11.45
N GLU A 506 -21.38 -20.57 10.71
CA GLU A 506 -21.79 -21.95 10.96
C GLU A 506 -21.01 -22.66 12.08
N ASN A 507 -19.94 -22.05 12.59
CA ASN A 507 -19.00 -22.63 13.54
C ASN A 507 -18.48 -24.01 13.09
N LYS A 508 -17.96 -24.11 11.87
CA LYS A 508 -17.47 -25.38 11.31
C LYS A 508 -16.35 -25.95 12.19
N LEU A 509 -16.34 -27.28 12.36
CA LEU A 509 -15.56 -28.02 13.38
C LEU A 509 -15.84 -27.60 14.84
N GLY A 510 -16.95 -26.91 15.11
CA GLY A 510 -17.27 -26.38 16.45
C GLY A 510 -16.40 -25.19 16.85
N MET A 511 -15.68 -24.58 15.91
CA MET A 511 -14.81 -23.43 16.17
C MET A 511 -15.54 -22.12 15.81
N PRO A 512 -15.49 -21.08 16.65
CA PRO A 512 -16.28 -19.86 16.49
C PRO A 512 -15.81 -18.93 15.37
N ASP A 513 -16.58 -17.89 15.07
CA ASP A 513 -16.34 -16.96 13.97
C ASP A 513 -15.47 -15.73 14.35
N GLY A 514 -14.83 -15.72 15.51
CA GLY A 514 -13.81 -14.73 15.84
C GLY A 514 -12.60 -14.83 14.91
N ILE A 515 -12.03 -13.69 14.50
CA ILE A 515 -10.88 -13.65 13.59
C ILE A 515 -9.71 -14.50 14.12
N TYR A 516 -9.26 -15.44 13.29
CA TYR A 516 -8.09 -16.29 13.52
C TYR A 516 -6.81 -15.57 13.09
N ARG A 517 -6.38 -14.57 13.88
CA ARG A 517 -5.25 -13.70 13.53
C ARG A 517 -3.91 -14.44 13.41
N GLU A 518 -3.83 -15.65 13.97
CA GLU A 518 -2.66 -16.53 13.87
C GLU A 518 -3.08 -17.99 13.71
N ILE A 519 -2.44 -18.68 12.78
CA ILE A 519 -2.48 -20.14 12.59
C ILE A 519 -1.04 -20.63 12.69
N TYR A 520 -0.79 -21.61 13.56
CA TYR A 520 0.55 -22.10 13.82
C TYR A 520 0.58 -23.63 13.80
N ALA A 521 1.42 -24.20 12.93
CA ALA A 521 1.64 -25.64 12.84
C ALA A 521 2.65 -26.08 13.91
N ASP A 522 2.35 -27.15 14.65
CA ASP A 522 3.22 -27.66 15.71
C ASP A 522 4.52 -28.25 15.10
N PRO A 523 5.71 -27.72 15.42
CA PRO A 523 6.97 -28.21 14.86
C PRO A 523 7.31 -29.65 15.30
N HIS A 524 6.72 -30.14 16.42
CA HIS A 524 6.90 -31.52 16.88
C HIS A 524 5.93 -32.50 16.23
N ASN A 525 4.79 -32.00 15.74
CA ASN A 525 3.76 -32.79 15.08
C ASN A 525 3.06 -31.92 14.04
N PRO A 526 3.54 -31.86 12.79
CA PRO A 526 2.99 -30.96 11.77
C PRO A 526 1.55 -31.30 11.32
N PHE A 527 0.97 -32.40 11.81
CA PHE A 527 -0.47 -32.69 11.69
C PHE A 527 -1.32 -31.90 12.70
N ARG A 528 -0.71 -31.34 13.75
CA ARG A 528 -1.38 -30.54 14.77
C ARG A 528 -1.24 -29.05 14.45
N VAL A 529 -2.34 -28.32 14.62
CA VAL A 529 -2.42 -26.88 14.36
C VAL A 529 -3.07 -26.17 15.53
N TYR A 530 -2.48 -25.07 15.95
CA TYR A 530 -3.01 -24.16 16.96
C TYR A 530 -3.49 -22.86 16.31
N THR A 531 -4.55 -22.27 16.86
CA THR A 531 -5.07 -20.99 16.38
C THR A 531 -5.93 -20.33 17.44
N PHE A 532 -6.01 -19.00 17.45
CA PHE A 532 -6.83 -18.25 18.41
C PHE A 532 -8.01 -17.58 17.73
N SER A 533 -9.23 -17.91 18.14
CA SER A 533 -10.42 -17.22 17.68
C SER A 533 -10.67 -15.99 18.56
N SER A 534 -10.52 -14.79 17.97
CA SER A 534 -10.64 -13.52 18.70
C SER A 534 -11.93 -13.44 19.55
N LYS A 535 -11.80 -13.09 20.84
CA LYS A 535 -12.87 -13.07 21.89
C LYS A 535 -13.36 -14.43 22.39
N TYR A 536 -12.88 -15.54 21.84
CA TYR A 536 -13.34 -16.88 22.23
C TYR A 536 -12.24 -17.69 22.92
N GLY A 537 -11.02 -17.70 22.38
CA GLY A 537 -9.90 -18.42 22.99
C GLY A 537 -9.02 -19.18 22.00
N LEU A 538 -8.09 -19.94 22.53
CA LEU A 538 -7.14 -20.75 21.76
C LEU A 538 -7.72 -22.14 21.49
N TYR A 539 -7.66 -22.56 20.23
CA TYR A 539 -8.11 -23.85 19.75
C TYR A 539 -6.95 -24.67 19.19
N VAL A 540 -7.11 -25.99 19.26
CA VAL A 540 -6.22 -26.96 18.63
C VAL A 540 -7.00 -27.90 17.71
N ILE A 541 -6.45 -28.15 16.54
CA ILE A 541 -6.77 -29.28 15.67
C ILE A 541 -5.63 -30.27 15.87
N ASP A 542 -5.85 -31.33 16.64
CA ASP A 542 -4.82 -32.32 17.02
C ASP A 542 -4.37 -33.20 15.83
N ASP A 543 -5.21 -33.34 14.81
CA ASP A 543 -4.95 -34.20 13.64
C ASP A 543 -5.68 -33.63 12.41
N LEU A 544 -4.93 -32.93 11.56
CA LEU A 544 -5.43 -32.24 10.38
C LEU A 544 -6.01 -33.22 9.35
N GLU A 545 -5.43 -34.43 9.22
CA GLU A 545 -5.92 -35.45 8.31
C GLU A 545 -7.32 -35.92 8.71
N LYS A 546 -7.52 -36.21 10.00
CA LYS A 546 -8.84 -36.56 10.53
C LYS A 546 -9.83 -35.42 10.41
N ALA A 547 -9.40 -34.18 10.67
CA ALA A 547 -10.26 -33.01 10.55
C ALA A 547 -10.76 -32.80 9.11
N ILE A 548 -9.91 -33.05 8.12
CA ILE A 548 -10.26 -32.95 6.70
C ILE A 548 -11.15 -34.13 6.26
N LYS A 549 -10.77 -35.37 6.59
CA LYS A 549 -11.49 -36.58 6.12
C LYS A 549 -12.82 -36.81 6.82
N ASN A 550 -12.95 -36.40 8.08
CA ASN A 550 -14.12 -36.62 8.93
C ASN A 550 -14.72 -35.29 9.42
N SER A 551 -14.82 -34.29 8.54
CA SER A 551 -15.17 -32.91 8.92
C SER A 551 -16.52 -32.75 9.62
N ASP A 552 -17.44 -33.69 9.42
CA ASP A 552 -18.78 -33.63 10.02
C ASP A 552 -18.79 -34.05 11.50
N THR A 553 -17.83 -34.90 11.89
CA THR A 553 -17.75 -35.47 13.24
C THR A 553 -16.57 -34.95 14.05
N TYR A 554 -15.48 -34.55 13.39
CA TYR A 554 -14.32 -33.97 14.05
C TYR A 554 -14.65 -32.59 14.63
N LYS A 555 -14.10 -32.28 15.81
CA LYS A 555 -14.22 -30.96 16.44
C LYS A 555 -12.85 -30.45 16.86
N GLY A 556 -12.59 -29.18 16.55
CA GLY A 556 -11.47 -28.46 17.14
C GLY A 556 -11.71 -28.28 18.63
N ARG A 557 -10.66 -28.36 19.43
CA ARG A 557 -10.77 -28.33 20.90
C ARG A 557 -10.30 -26.99 21.43
N LEU A 558 -11.15 -26.34 22.23
CA LEU A 558 -10.77 -25.18 23.02
C LEU A 558 -9.79 -25.63 24.11
N ILE A 559 -8.64 -24.97 24.23
CA ILE A 559 -7.58 -25.30 25.19
C ILE A 559 -7.29 -24.17 26.18
N THR A 560 -7.97 -23.03 26.04
CA THR A 560 -8.01 -21.98 27.06
C THR A 560 -9.23 -22.18 27.96
N GLY A 561 -9.05 -22.08 29.27
CA GLY A 561 -10.14 -22.11 30.24
C GLY A 561 -10.91 -20.78 30.30
N ASP A 562 -11.91 -20.72 31.20
CA ASP A 562 -12.71 -19.51 31.43
C ASP A 562 -11.88 -18.32 31.95
N ASP A 563 -10.74 -18.60 32.58
CA ASP A 563 -9.77 -17.65 33.11
C ASP A 563 -9.15 -16.75 32.03
N LEU A 564 -9.07 -17.24 30.79
CA LEU A 564 -8.49 -16.50 29.66
C LEU A 564 -9.53 -15.82 28.76
N LYS A 565 -10.81 -15.81 29.14
CA LYS A 565 -11.87 -15.04 28.42
C LYS A 565 -11.65 -13.52 28.43
N VAL A 566 -10.71 -13.03 29.26
CA VAL A 566 -10.27 -11.64 29.28
C VAL A 566 -9.37 -11.26 28.09
N ILE A 567 -8.91 -12.23 27.30
CA ILE A 567 -8.09 -12.01 26.09
C ILE A 567 -8.99 -11.97 24.86
N ASP A 568 -8.93 -10.85 24.14
CA ASP A 568 -9.79 -10.60 22.97
C ASP A 568 -9.08 -10.91 21.64
N GLY A 569 -7.77 -11.14 21.66
CA GLY A 569 -7.00 -11.50 20.47
C GLY A 569 -5.52 -11.63 20.75
N VAL A 570 -4.82 -12.29 19.83
CA VAL A 570 -3.37 -12.55 19.90
C VAL A 570 -2.66 -12.04 18.66
N LYS A 571 -1.34 -11.85 18.74
CA LYS A 571 -0.50 -11.58 17.57
C LYS A 571 0.30 -12.80 17.14
N THR A 572 0.91 -13.54 18.07
CA THR A 572 1.68 -14.76 17.75
C THR A 572 1.31 -15.93 18.67
N ILE A 573 1.52 -17.14 18.16
CA ILE A 573 1.45 -18.42 18.88
C ILE A 573 2.78 -19.13 18.64
N GLN A 574 3.38 -19.72 19.67
CA GLN A 574 4.66 -20.42 19.57
C GLN A 574 4.62 -21.69 20.42
N VAL A 575 5.10 -22.81 19.89
CA VAL A 575 5.29 -24.06 20.67
C VAL A 575 6.71 -24.09 21.20
N HIS A 576 6.89 -24.56 22.44
CA HIS A 576 8.24 -24.69 22.98
C HIS A 576 9.08 -25.66 22.13
N PRO A 577 10.28 -25.25 21.71
CA PRO A 577 11.08 -25.98 20.71
C PRO A 577 11.53 -27.36 21.19
N ASN A 578 11.54 -27.62 22.50
CA ASN A 578 11.97 -28.89 23.09
C ASN A 578 10.88 -29.63 23.87
N ASP A 579 9.66 -29.08 23.97
CA ASP A 579 8.56 -29.71 24.71
C ASP A 579 7.19 -29.38 24.06
N PRO A 580 6.53 -30.34 23.39
CA PRO A 580 5.24 -30.11 22.72
C PRO A 580 4.08 -29.84 23.70
N ASN A 581 4.31 -29.95 25.01
CA ASN A 581 3.31 -29.67 26.04
C ASN A 581 3.39 -28.24 26.58
N ILE A 582 4.28 -27.40 26.05
CA ILE A 582 4.40 -26.00 26.43
C ILE A 582 4.11 -25.12 25.22
N LEU A 583 3.24 -24.13 25.41
CA LEU A 583 2.83 -23.19 24.36
C LEU A 583 2.89 -21.76 24.89
N TYR A 584 3.20 -20.82 24.01
CA TYR A 584 3.20 -19.38 24.30
C TYR A 584 2.30 -18.65 23.32
N PHE A 585 1.74 -17.52 23.76
CA PHE A 585 1.14 -16.56 22.85
C PHE A 585 1.29 -15.13 23.37
N THR A 586 1.27 -14.16 22.45
CA THR A 586 1.20 -12.73 22.78
C THR A 586 -0.23 -12.24 22.68
N ALA A 587 -0.82 -11.79 23.79
CA ALA A 587 -2.13 -11.16 23.80
C ALA A 587 -2.04 -9.73 23.26
N SER A 588 -2.79 -9.44 22.19
CA SER A 588 -2.77 -8.14 21.48
C SER A 588 -4.02 -7.30 21.75
N ARG A 589 -5.03 -7.86 22.44
CA ARG A 589 -6.24 -7.17 22.91
C ARG A 589 -6.74 -7.82 24.20
N GLY A 590 -7.42 -7.02 25.04
CA GLY A 590 -7.94 -7.48 26.33
C GLY A 590 -6.86 -7.40 27.41
N ASP A 591 -6.66 -8.47 28.17
CA ASP A 591 -5.52 -8.57 29.09
C ASP A 591 -4.22 -8.86 28.34
N LEU A 592 -3.47 -7.79 28.05
CA LEU A 592 -2.23 -7.83 27.29
C LEU A 592 -1.10 -8.52 28.07
N GLY A 593 -0.18 -9.15 27.33
CA GLY A 593 1.03 -9.75 27.86
C GLY A 593 1.48 -10.98 27.07
N VAL A 594 2.56 -11.61 27.54
CA VAL A 594 2.98 -12.94 27.08
C VAL A 594 2.45 -13.98 28.05
N PHE A 595 1.78 -14.98 27.52
CA PHE A 595 1.21 -16.08 28.30
C PHE A 595 1.92 -17.38 27.96
N LYS A 596 2.12 -18.21 28.99
CA LYS A 596 2.70 -19.55 28.92
C LYS A 596 1.67 -20.57 29.39
N GLY A 597 1.35 -21.51 28.53
CA GLY A 597 0.50 -22.66 28.79
C GLY A 597 1.35 -23.91 29.01
N VAL A 598 1.02 -24.69 30.03
CA VAL A 598 1.62 -26.01 30.28
C VAL A 598 0.52 -27.06 30.30
N LYS A 599 0.67 -28.09 29.46
CA LYS A 599 -0.26 -29.21 29.36
C LYS A 599 0.12 -30.32 30.33
N LYS A 600 -0.85 -30.80 31.12
CA LYS A 600 -0.74 -31.99 31.97
C LYS A 600 -1.95 -32.89 31.73
N GLY A 601 -1.71 -34.09 31.18
CA GLY A 601 -2.81 -34.90 30.66
C GLY A 601 -3.48 -34.19 29.49
N ASP A 602 -4.79 -33.94 29.56
CA ASP A 602 -5.54 -33.17 28.56
C ASP A 602 -5.81 -31.71 28.95
N GLU A 603 -5.44 -31.33 30.17
CA GLU A 603 -5.69 -30.00 30.73
C GLU A 603 -4.49 -29.07 30.50
N TRP A 604 -4.80 -27.79 30.27
CA TRP A 604 -3.82 -26.73 30.14
C TRP A 604 -3.93 -25.77 31.31
N THR A 605 -2.79 -25.37 31.88
CA THR A 605 -2.71 -24.30 32.87
C THR A 605 -1.94 -23.13 32.28
N TRP A 606 -2.48 -21.92 32.42
CA TRP A 606 -1.93 -20.72 31.81
C TRP A 606 -1.43 -19.74 32.86
N ASN A 607 -0.26 -19.15 32.61
CA ASN A 607 0.30 -18.08 33.44
C ASN A 607 0.81 -16.95 32.55
N LYS A 608 0.57 -15.71 32.96
CA LYS A 608 1.22 -14.56 32.35
C LYS A 608 2.68 -14.50 32.83
N ILE A 609 3.61 -14.43 31.90
CA ILE A 609 5.06 -14.42 32.17
C ILE A 609 5.73 -13.08 31.82
N LEU A 610 5.01 -12.19 31.11
CA LEU A 610 5.45 -10.82 30.85
C LEU A 610 4.22 -9.92 30.75
N ASP A 611 4.20 -8.83 31.52
CA ASP A 611 3.21 -7.75 31.38
C ASP A 611 3.57 -6.82 30.22
N GLY A 612 2.59 -6.08 29.72
CA GLY A 612 2.75 -5.19 28.56
C GLY A 612 2.16 -5.80 27.29
N GLY A 613 2.68 -5.42 26.13
CA GLY A 613 2.16 -5.82 24.82
C GLY A 613 1.34 -4.73 24.14
N ASP A 614 1.19 -4.81 22.83
CA ASP A 614 0.42 -3.86 22.00
C ASP A 614 -0.21 -4.63 20.83
N TRP A 615 -0.89 -3.93 19.93
CA TRP A 615 -1.54 -4.52 18.76
C TRP A 615 -0.61 -5.41 17.92
N ASP A 616 0.66 -5.05 17.83
CA ASP A 616 1.67 -5.73 17.00
C ASP A 616 2.88 -6.23 17.81
N ALA A 617 2.75 -6.38 19.13
CA ALA A 617 3.81 -6.98 19.95
C ALA A 617 3.96 -8.48 19.61
N GLU A 618 5.20 -8.91 19.40
CA GLU A 618 5.51 -10.25 18.91
C GLU A 618 6.46 -11.02 19.82
N LEU A 619 6.38 -12.34 19.70
CA LEU A 619 7.25 -13.30 20.36
C LEU A 619 7.73 -14.33 19.35
N SER A 620 9.05 -14.55 19.32
CA SER A 620 9.70 -15.66 18.62
C SER A 620 10.40 -16.57 19.64
N VAL A 621 10.15 -17.87 19.58
CA VAL A 621 10.74 -18.87 20.50
C VAL A 621 11.48 -19.93 19.68
N TRP A 622 12.74 -20.21 20.03
CA TRP A 622 13.55 -21.23 19.36
C TRP A 622 14.57 -21.84 20.31
N ALA A 623 15.17 -22.97 19.92
CA ALA A 623 16.25 -23.58 20.67
C ALA A 623 17.56 -23.55 19.88
N ASN A 624 18.65 -23.35 20.60
CA ASN A 624 20.00 -23.49 20.04
C ASN A 624 20.96 -23.94 21.14
N ASN A 625 21.77 -24.97 20.85
CA ASN A 625 22.76 -25.53 21.78
C ASN A 625 22.22 -25.84 23.19
N GLY A 626 20.98 -26.35 23.28
CA GLY A 626 20.35 -26.73 24.55
C GLY A 626 19.74 -25.58 25.35
N VAL A 627 19.82 -24.34 24.86
CA VAL A 627 19.16 -23.17 25.44
C VAL A 627 17.87 -22.89 24.66
N THR A 628 16.77 -22.67 25.37
CA THR A 628 15.53 -22.12 24.80
C THR A 628 15.60 -20.60 24.88
N TYR A 629 15.55 -19.94 23.73
CA TYR A 629 15.53 -18.49 23.61
C TYR A 629 14.11 -18.01 23.35
N MET A 630 13.75 -16.89 23.98
CA MET A 630 12.51 -16.16 23.71
C MET A 630 12.85 -14.70 23.39
N LEU A 631 12.58 -14.29 22.16
CA LEU A 631 12.74 -12.91 21.70
C LEU A 631 11.38 -12.23 21.70
N TYR A 632 11.26 -11.13 22.43
CA TYR A 632 10.06 -10.31 22.50
C TYR A 632 10.32 -8.91 21.95
N GLU A 633 9.37 -8.40 21.16
CA GLU A 633 9.30 -6.97 20.82
C GLU A 633 7.99 -6.36 21.29
N GLY A 634 8.08 -5.21 21.94
CA GLY A 634 6.92 -4.46 22.38
C GLY A 634 7.16 -3.67 23.67
N PRO A 635 6.14 -2.91 24.13
CA PRO A 635 6.18 -2.27 25.43
C PRO A 635 6.01 -3.30 26.55
N THR A 636 6.66 -3.12 27.71
CA THR A 636 6.44 -3.96 28.91
C THR A 636 5.56 -3.32 29.97
N VAL A 637 5.24 -2.03 29.82
CA VAL A 637 4.46 -1.27 30.81
C VAL A 637 3.13 -0.81 30.19
N LYS A 638 2.02 -1.20 30.81
CA LYS A 638 0.65 -0.88 30.32
C LYS A 638 0.36 0.62 30.23
N ALA A 639 0.98 1.45 31.08
CA ALA A 639 0.81 2.90 31.04
C ALA A 639 1.53 3.56 29.84
N GLU A 640 2.47 2.85 29.21
CA GLU A 640 3.33 3.35 28.14
C GLU A 640 2.86 2.91 26.74
N LEU A 641 1.81 2.09 26.68
CA LEU A 641 1.21 1.62 25.44
C LEU A 641 0.90 2.80 24.53
N ASN A 642 1.30 2.69 23.27
CA ASN A 642 1.15 3.72 22.23
C ASN A 642 1.97 5.01 22.40
N ASN A 643 2.81 5.13 23.44
CA ASN A 643 3.56 6.36 23.72
C ASN A 643 5.08 6.16 23.95
N ALA A 644 5.53 4.92 24.13
CA ALA A 644 6.94 4.55 24.26
C ALA A 644 7.51 3.87 23.02
N ASP A 645 8.83 3.84 22.96
CA ASP A 645 9.58 2.98 22.04
C ASP A 645 9.40 1.52 22.45
N TYR A 646 9.41 0.62 21.46
CA TYR A 646 9.37 -0.82 21.72
C TYR A 646 10.72 -1.28 22.28
N GLN A 647 10.65 -2.11 23.30
CA GLN A 647 11.81 -2.80 23.86
C GLN A 647 12.05 -4.10 23.09
N ILE A 648 13.32 -4.45 22.93
CA ILE A 648 13.73 -5.73 22.35
C ILE A 648 14.36 -6.56 23.45
N LEU A 649 13.62 -7.57 23.90
CA LEU A 649 13.98 -8.36 25.08
C LEU A 649 14.31 -9.80 24.69
N LEU A 650 15.29 -10.38 25.38
CA LEU A 650 15.66 -11.78 25.29
C LEU A 650 15.53 -12.45 26.65
N SER A 651 14.89 -13.61 26.67
CA SER A 651 14.92 -14.57 27.79
C SER A 651 15.63 -15.84 27.35
N GLU A 652 16.46 -16.40 28.23
CA GLU A 652 17.21 -17.65 28.04
C GLU A 652 16.76 -18.75 29.03
N ASP A 653 15.75 -18.44 29.85
CA ASP A 653 15.29 -19.26 30.97
C ASP A 653 13.76 -19.46 30.95
N ASP A 654 13.21 -19.53 29.73
CA ASP A 654 11.81 -19.88 29.50
C ASP A 654 10.83 -18.85 30.12
N GLY A 655 11.20 -17.57 29.96
CA GLY A 655 10.39 -16.40 30.29
C GLY A 655 10.45 -15.96 31.74
N ASN A 656 11.34 -16.52 32.56
CA ASN A 656 11.47 -16.17 33.97
C ASN A 656 12.23 -14.85 34.16
N THR A 657 13.25 -14.59 33.34
CA THR A 657 14.00 -13.34 33.32
C THR A 657 14.12 -12.80 31.89
N TRP A 658 14.13 -11.47 31.77
CA TRP A 658 14.19 -10.77 30.49
C TRP A 658 15.28 -9.70 30.52
N LYS A 659 16.10 -9.67 29.48
CA LYS A 659 17.17 -8.69 29.29
C LYS A 659 16.91 -7.88 28.02
N GLU A 660 17.02 -6.56 28.10
CA GLU A 660 17.02 -5.71 26.91
C GLU A 660 18.33 -5.88 26.15
N ILE A 661 18.22 -6.27 24.88
CA ILE A 661 19.37 -6.64 24.04
C ILE A 661 19.61 -5.70 22.87
N PHE A 662 18.65 -4.84 22.56
CA PHE A 662 18.76 -3.83 21.52
C PHE A 662 17.90 -2.62 21.87
N THR A 663 18.44 -1.43 21.65
CA THR A 663 17.77 -0.16 22.00
C THR A 663 17.69 0.78 20.79
N PRO A 664 16.80 1.78 20.83
CA PRO A 664 16.81 2.87 19.86
C PRO A 664 18.17 3.55 19.72
N GLN A 665 18.92 3.70 20.81
CA GLN A 665 20.25 4.30 20.79
C GLN A 665 21.26 3.44 20.01
N MET A 666 21.20 2.12 20.16
CA MET A 666 22.03 1.21 19.36
C MET A 666 21.65 1.27 17.88
N ALA A 667 20.34 1.23 17.55
CA ALA A 667 19.87 1.39 16.18
C ALA A 667 20.45 2.66 15.53
N LYS A 668 20.41 3.76 16.29
CA LYS A 668 20.96 5.06 15.92
C LYS A 668 22.47 4.99 15.64
N GLU A 669 23.26 4.36 16.49
CA GLU A 669 24.70 4.17 16.29
C GLU A 669 25.04 3.38 15.03
N PHE A 670 24.20 2.39 14.65
CA PHE A 670 24.38 1.64 13.42
C PHE A 670 24.02 2.44 12.15
N ARG A 671 23.05 3.37 12.21
CA ARG A 671 22.41 3.91 10.98
C ARG A 671 22.28 5.44 10.86
N LEU A 672 22.39 6.23 11.94
CA LEU A 672 22.15 7.68 11.90
C LEU A 672 23.15 8.44 11.03
N GLU A 673 24.46 8.14 11.14
CA GLU A 673 25.48 8.93 10.43
C GLU A 673 25.63 8.55 8.95
N LYS A 674 25.05 7.44 8.50
CA LYS A 674 25.40 6.86 7.19
C LYS A 674 24.31 6.96 6.12
N ASN A 675 23.00 6.93 6.44
CA ASN A 675 22.02 6.48 5.43
C ASN A 675 20.60 7.10 5.44
N LYS A 676 20.28 8.12 6.25
CA LYS A 676 18.89 8.60 6.39
C LYS A 676 18.77 10.13 6.46
N SER A 677 18.70 10.79 5.30
CA SER A 677 18.50 12.25 5.18
C SER A 677 17.18 12.73 5.78
N TRP A 678 16.18 11.85 5.95
CA TRP A 678 14.87 12.26 6.46
C TRP A 678 14.75 12.31 7.99
N TYR A 679 15.53 11.50 8.72
CA TYR A 679 15.29 11.28 10.16
C TYR A 679 15.46 12.57 10.97
N SER A 680 16.45 13.40 10.61
CA SER A 680 16.68 14.71 11.25
C SER A 680 15.46 15.62 11.23
N TYR A 681 14.54 15.46 10.27
CA TYR A 681 13.33 16.28 10.17
C TYR A 681 12.18 15.79 11.05
N VAL A 682 12.24 14.54 11.54
CA VAL A 682 11.16 13.92 12.32
C VAL A 682 11.62 13.36 13.67
N GLU A 683 12.91 13.49 14.01
CA GLU A 683 13.55 12.89 15.19
C GLU A 683 12.76 13.13 16.49
N SER A 684 12.28 14.35 16.71
CA SER A 684 11.55 14.73 17.94
C SER A 684 10.20 14.01 18.11
N SER A 685 9.66 13.46 17.02
CA SER A 685 8.34 12.82 16.97
C SER A 685 8.39 11.34 16.61
N TYR A 686 9.53 10.84 16.13
CA TYR A 686 9.70 9.46 15.71
C TYR A 686 9.70 8.53 16.92
N LYS A 687 8.89 7.48 16.87
CA LYS A 687 8.85 6.40 17.85
C LYS A 687 9.40 5.13 17.24
N PHE A 688 10.32 4.48 17.93
CA PHE A 688 10.92 3.22 17.55
C PHE A 688 9.97 2.07 17.90
N THR A 689 8.94 1.90 17.08
CA THR A 689 7.98 0.79 17.18
C THR A 689 8.18 -0.22 16.04
N SER A 690 7.33 -1.24 15.95
CA SER A 690 7.36 -2.27 14.89
C SER A 690 5.93 -2.62 14.47
N LYS A 691 5.80 -3.36 13.36
CA LYS A 691 4.56 -4.01 12.91
C LYS A 691 4.62 -5.54 13.02
N GLY A 692 5.69 -6.06 13.61
CA GLY A 692 6.02 -7.48 13.66
C GLY A 692 7.26 -7.80 12.82
N GLY A 693 7.43 -9.07 12.49
CA GLY A 693 8.51 -9.59 11.66
C GLY A 693 9.83 -9.84 12.40
N ILE A 694 9.80 -9.99 13.72
CA ILE A 694 10.99 -10.47 14.45
C ILE A 694 11.16 -11.99 14.27
N VAL A 695 12.41 -12.45 14.31
CA VAL A 695 12.68 -13.90 14.31
C VAL A 695 14.00 -14.22 14.99
N GLY A 696 14.03 -15.34 15.70
CA GLY A 696 15.25 -15.99 16.17
C GLY A 696 15.40 -17.38 15.56
N PHE A 697 16.62 -17.74 15.18
CA PHE A 697 16.96 -19.04 14.59
C PHE A 697 18.45 -19.31 14.77
N ASP A 698 18.84 -20.57 14.96
CA ASP A 698 20.24 -20.94 15.24
C ASP A 698 20.83 -20.00 16.33
N ASN A 699 21.98 -19.38 16.11
CA ASN A 699 22.54 -18.35 17.00
C ASN A 699 22.27 -16.91 16.52
N LYS A 700 21.19 -16.68 15.78
CA LYS A 700 20.87 -15.39 15.15
C LYS A 700 19.52 -14.85 15.59
N ILE A 701 19.41 -13.53 15.59
CA ILE A 701 18.21 -12.75 15.86
C ILE A 701 18.07 -11.70 14.76
N ILE A 702 16.87 -11.47 14.25
CA ILE A 702 16.57 -10.37 13.34
C ILE A 702 15.41 -9.56 13.90
N ILE A 703 15.57 -8.23 13.88
CA ILE A 703 14.58 -7.25 14.30
C ILE A 703 14.47 -6.10 13.30
N ASN A 704 13.40 -5.31 13.42
CA ASN A 704 13.24 -4.08 12.64
C ASN A 704 12.64 -2.96 13.51
N TYR A 705 12.85 -1.72 13.08
CA TYR A 705 12.13 -0.57 13.61
C TYR A 705 11.37 0.15 12.50
N TYR A 706 10.06 0.30 12.68
CA TYR A 706 9.14 0.95 11.76
C TYR A 706 7.99 1.64 12.49
N ASN A 707 7.83 2.93 12.23
CA ASN A 707 6.72 3.70 12.77
C ASN A 707 5.56 3.75 11.77
N HIS A 708 4.53 2.94 12.00
CA HIS A 708 3.36 2.86 11.12
C HIS A 708 2.54 4.16 11.05
N ARG A 709 2.61 5.04 12.06
CA ARG A 709 1.85 6.31 12.07
C ARG A 709 2.47 7.34 11.13
N GLN A 710 3.79 7.29 10.99
CA GLN A 710 4.54 8.16 10.09
C GLN A 710 4.82 7.49 8.73
N GLN A 711 4.72 6.16 8.67
CA GLN A 711 5.06 5.30 7.52
C GLN A 711 6.54 5.36 7.16
N ASN A 712 7.40 5.49 8.18
CA ASN A 712 8.85 5.57 8.01
C ASN A 712 9.51 4.40 8.74
N GLY A 713 10.42 3.72 8.05
CA GLY A 713 11.19 2.61 8.60
C GLY A 713 12.65 2.98 8.84
N PHE A 714 13.15 2.65 10.03
CA PHE A 714 14.48 3.02 10.48
C PHE A 714 15.54 2.06 9.90
N GLY A 715 15.46 0.77 10.23
CA GLY A 715 16.36 -0.27 9.74
C GLY A 715 15.94 -1.69 10.11
N VAL A 716 16.56 -2.67 9.46
CA VAL A 716 16.53 -4.10 9.82
C VAL A 716 17.91 -4.47 10.36
N PHE A 717 17.96 -5.09 11.54
CA PHE A 717 19.20 -5.40 12.24
C PHE A 717 19.28 -6.89 12.55
N MET A 718 20.46 -7.47 12.36
CA MET A 718 20.72 -8.87 12.68
C MET A 718 21.76 -8.96 13.81
N GLY A 719 21.42 -9.68 14.87
CA GLY A 719 22.30 -10.00 15.98
C GLY A 719 22.79 -11.44 15.86
N THR A 720 24.09 -11.67 16.11
CA THR A 720 24.65 -13.02 16.25
C THR A 720 25.06 -13.24 17.71
N ILE A 721 24.40 -14.18 18.38
CA ILE A 721 24.67 -14.62 19.74
C ILE A 721 26.00 -15.37 19.77
N GLN A 722 26.94 -14.84 20.53
CA GLN A 722 28.28 -15.39 20.74
C GLN A 722 28.25 -16.44 21.86
N ALA A 723 29.29 -17.28 21.93
CA ALA A 723 29.39 -18.32 22.96
C ALA A 723 29.45 -17.78 24.41
N ASN A 724 29.85 -16.52 24.60
CA ASN A 724 29.85 -15.83 25.90
C ASN A 724 28.51 -15.13 26.22
N GLY A 725 27.49 -15.25 25.36
CA GLY A 725 26.19 -14.59 25.50
C GLY A 725 26.13 -13.14 25.01
N GLU A 726 27.24 -12.56 24.54
CA GLU A 726 27.22 -11.26 23.87
C GLU A 726 26.55 -11.36 22.50
N ILE A 727 25.97 -10.27 22.02
CA ILE A 727 25.30 -10.23 20.71
C ILE A 727 26.01 -9.21 19.83
N ASN A 728 26.59 -9.71 18.74
CA ASN A 728 27.20 -8.88 17.72
C ASN A 728 26.14 -8.47 16.70
N TRP A 729 25.83 -7.18 16.65
CA TRP A 729 24.81 -6.61 15.79
C TRP A 729 25.39 -6.05 14.49
N GLU A 730 24.63 -6.18 13.40
CA GLU A 730 24.90 -5.57 12.11
C GLU A 730 23.62 -5.04 11.45
N ASP A 731 23.77 -4.02 10.61
CA ASP A 731 22.69 -3.46 9.80
C ASP A 731 22.55 -4.26 8.49
N ILE A 732 21.44 -4.99 8.37
CA ILE A 732 21.09 -5.77 7.17
C ILE A 732 19.97 -5.11 6.36
N THR A 733 19.73 -3.81 6.55
CA THR A 733 18.71 -3.12 5.78
C THR A 733 19.03 -3.14 4.28
N GLY A 734 20.30 -2.97 3.91
CA GLY A 734 20.74 -3.05 2.51
C GLY A 734 19.94 -2.15 1.57
N ASP A 735 19.46 -2.73 0.48
CA ASP A 735 18.65 -2.11 -0.58
C ASP A 735 17.13 -2.20 -0.34
N LEU A 736 16.67 -2.67 0.82
CA LEU A 736 15.26 -2.68 1.17
C LEU A 736 14.75 -1.24 1.36
N HIS A 737 13.91 -0.77 0.44
CA HIS A 737 13.41 0.60 0.45
C HIS A 737 12.27 0.81 1.46
N PHE A 738 11.47 -0.23 1.73
CA PHE A 738 10.41 -0.23 2.72
C PHE A 738 10.74 -1.21 3.84
N VAL A 739 11.07 -0.69 5.02
CA VAL A 739 11.69 -1.47 6.10
C VAL A 739 10.69 -2.08 7.08
N GLY A 740 9.45 -1.58 7.14
CA GLY A 740 8.46 -2.12 8.05
C GLY A 740 8.10 -3.56 7.71
N LEU A 741 8.09 -4.44 8.70
CA LEU A 741 7.73 -5.84 8.55
C LEU A 741 6.43 -6.15 9.29
N THR A 742 5.66 -7.11 8.80
CA THR A 742 4.44 -7.63 9.46
C THR A 742 4.61 -9.05 9.97
N SER A 743 5.35 -9.85 9.22
CA SER A 743 5.76 -11.21 9.59
C SER A 743 7.09 -11.53 8.91
N SER A 744 7.72 -12.62 9.38
CA SER A 744 8.93 -13.14 8.76
C SER A 744 9.06 -14.64 8.93
N ARG A 745 9.79 -15.30 8.03
CA ARG A 745 10.06 -16.74 8.07
C ARG A 745 11.49 -17.06 7.65
N ILE A 746 12.06 -18.05 8.32
CA ILE A 746 13.35 -18.64 7.96
C ILE A 746 13.09 -19.91 7.16
N VAL A 747 13.50 -19.92 5.90
CA VAL A 747 13.36 -21.06 4.99
C VAL A 747 14.75 -21.60 4.68
N LYS A 748 15.02 -22.83 5.12
CA LYS A 748 16.27 -23.54 4.83
C LYS A 748 16.09 -24.43 3.60
N SER A 749 17.00 -24.32 2.63
CA SER A 749 17.06 -25.18 1.45
C SER A 749 18.49 -25.64 1.18
N THR A 750 18.68 -26.49 0.17
CA THR A 750 20.01 -26.90 -0.32
C THR A 750 20.83 -25.72 -0.84
N GLU A 751 20.20 -24.61 -1.19
CA GLU A 751 20.87 -23.40 -1.70
C GLU A 751 21.27 -22.42 -0.59
N GLY A 752 20.79 -22.63 0.63
CA GLY A 752 21.13 -21.83 1.82
C GLY A 752 19.93 -21.51 2.70
N THR A 753 20.13 -20.56 3.61
CA THR A 753 19.10 -20.04 4.51
C THR A 753 18.56 -18.72 3.96
N PHE A 754 17.24 -18.61 3.85
CA PHE A 754 16.55 -17.46 3.31
C PHE A 754 15.64 -16.85 4.37
N PHE A 755 15.69 -15.53 4.47
CA PHE A 755 14.81 -14.72 5.31
C PHE A 755 13.72 -14.13 4.43
N TYR A 756 12.51 -14.70 4.53
CA TYR A 756 11.32 -14.19 3.86
C TYR A 756 10.61 -13.22 4.80
N ILE A 757 10.10 -12.12 4.25
CA ILE A 757 9.36 -11.11 4.99
C ILE A 757 8.10 -10.71 4.23
N SER A 758 7.08 -10.31 4.97
CA SER A 758 5.96 -9.51 4.48
C SER A 758 6.04 -8.11 5.07
N THR A 759 5.49 -7.13 4.36
CA THR A 759 5.52 -5.72 4.77
C THR A 759 4.11 -5.12 4.79
N PRO A 760 3.83 -4.14 5.67
CA PRO A 760 2.55 -3.45 5.78
C PRO A 760 2.32 -2.42 4.66
N GLY A 761 2.95 -2.57 3.50
CA GLY A 761 2.86 -1.58 2.42
C GLY A 761 3.54 -2.03 1.13
N ALA A 762 4.72 -2.64 1.18
CA ALA A 762 5.51 -2.96 -0.01
C ALA A 762 5.55 -4.46 -0.35
N GLY A 763 4.45 -5.20 -0.11
CA GLY A 763 4.38 -6.62 -0.46
C GLY A 763 5.37 -7.51 0.30
N ALA A 764 5.88 -8.54 -0.38
CA ALA A 764 6.79 -9.53 0.16
C ALA A 764 8.20 -9.47 -0.45
N TRP A 765 9.18 -9.84 0.35
CA TRP A 765 10.59 -9.85 -0.03
C TRP A 765 11.29 -11.07 0.55
N TYR A 766 12.44 -11.43 -0.01
CA TYR A 766 13.36 -12.32 0.68
C TYR A 766 14.81 -11.87 0.55
N ARG A 767 15.64 -12.35 1.47
CA ARG A 767 17.09 -12.15 1.46
C ARG A 767 17.79 -13.46 1.79
N LYS A 768 18.82 -13.81 1.02
CA LYS A 768 19.73 -14.90 1.40
C LYS A 768 20.61 -14.45 2.57
N LEU A 769 20.60 -15.22 3.65
CA LEU A 769 21.36 -14.93 4.86
C LEU A 769 22.80 -15.47 4.75
N PRO A 770 23.78 -14.84 5.45
CA PRO A 770 25.17 -15.28 5.48
C PRO A 770 25.38 -16.68 6.05
#